data_AF-A0A9W6U3F0-F1
#
_entry.id   AF-A0A9W6U3F0-F1
#
_cell.length_a   1.000
_cell.length_b   1.000
_cell.length_c   1.000
_cell.angle_alpha   90.00
_cell.angle_beta   90.00
_cell.angle_gamma   90.00
#
_symmetry.space_group_name_H-M   'P 1'
#
loop_
_entity.id
_entity.type
_entity.pdbx_description
1 polymer ?
#
loop_
_entity_poly.entity_id
_entity_poly.type
_entity_poly.pdbx_seq_one_letter_code
_entity_poly.pdbx_strand_id
1 'polypeptide(L)'
;MPSILRIRSLEYGFVEVSYQLSTSLADATWSKQQVIQAFEDSGNLKFLEHINLSNTDKCSEAAPAYIFYMRGLQCSRDPRLAYHFWANFAGRHQFHLFTGQPKNECINAAIYLYVPDLDQIEKSLAAVADELKDTKFAFERVNRGAETTREYPQEKWHEIFDTSKFDHLKVNDPYGNELRLNVTPRNYNSINKSLGKTLPVTNDVEGVAQGFPFLLYPCRPGIAQGISRFFEHYLGAKTVVTKKEGNDELYRTTVYCGPLQAIVFDEQESQRDNKGEYDGHHVCIHIDRFKEFYDKAYNESMNWNNVLFFDRCDTWFEANRDQQYRILHLIDPVDKKFLMSFEMEIRSAQHFRYLIHRSDVTEEEEAANEVLPILPTFPLALKGSAAVIVMQNNTLPVADGVKSPLPPGKAPMHPAALKRFPTLRRNSFLFQLQDQIQMHKETEPQRQRQQEVKQIYRILQRAPEAREAHEIDTLYEWVLKNGSTNTIFQGAQEIICKTICREMTLLELPAQGVVCYQGDYGDTFYVIISGSVSLFINAKPKPRSVIDEDNNQRSLCVDDEEVKLQPEQYGTFIKHITDGGTFGELAVMDPTARRSCTITCDEPTSFICLKRGAYQRLIRITNSSQLDFTQVEFLETMYFFEGWPHGELTRLSNRLRQVHYPADSYLTRIGADANVVFFIYAGLVQETVPMIQLLNENGSVQRCAELESNLAKRRMQGVGGKRITQQRRRTELELTLYQDHDICGEYPILFNRSTCSTDLLAGTLYMLSVGTPTQN
;
A
#
# COMPACT_ATOMS: atom_id res chain seq x y z
N MET A 1 -45.93 36.60 -26.30
CA MET A 1 -45.70 35.19 -25.94
C MET A 1 -44.90 34.52 -27.04
N PRO A 2 -43.68 34.02 -26.78
CA PRO A 2 -43.04 32.97 -27.57
C PRO A 2 -43.22 31.61 -26.86
N SER A 3 -43.34 30.52 -27.63
CA SER A 3 -43.58 29.18 -27.07
C SER A 3 -42.62 28.12 -27.62
N ILE A 4 -41.67 27.74 -26.74
CA ILE A 4 -41.16 26.37 -26.52
C ILE A 4 -40.15 25.77 -27.53
N LEU A 5 -39.00 25.41 -26.95
CA LEU A 5 -37.88 24.66 -27.54
C LEU A 5 -38.24 23.19 -27.87
N ARG A 6 -37.48 22.60 -28.81
CA ARG A 6 -36.93 21.25 -28.63
C ARG A 6 -35.45 21.25 -28.98
N ILE A 7 -34.64 20.81 -28.03
CA ILE A 7 -33.18 20.68 -28.15
C ILE A 7 -32.88 19.42 -28.99
N ARG A 8 -31.95 19.54 -29.94
CA ARG A 8 -31.19 18.41 -30.49
C ARG A 8 -29.74 18.54 -30.02
N SER A 9 -29.11 17.40 -29.78
CA SER A 9 -27.72 17.29 -29.31
C SER A 9 -26.75 18.05 -30.21
N LEU A 10 -25.86 18.84 -29.59
CA LEU A 10 -24.66 19.32 -30.23
C LEU A 10 -23.67 18.15 -30.33
N GLU A 11 -23.20 17.88 -31.54
CA GLU A 11 -22.06 17.00 -31.77
C GLU A 11 -20.80 17.72 -31.27
N TYR A 12 -20.02 17.06 -30.41
CA TYR A 12 -18.72 17.59 -29.97
C TYR A 12 -17.73 17.52 -31.14
N GLY A 13 -17.43 18.68 -31.73
CA GLY A 13 -16.41 18.80 -32.77
C GLY A 13 -15.02 18.61 -32.19
N PHE A 14 -14.43 17.43 -32.42
CA PHE A 14 -13.00 17.20 -32.20
C PHE A 14 -12.20 18.05 -33.19
N VAL A 15 -11.27 18.87 -32.69
CA VAL A 15 -10.29 19.58 -33.52
C VAL A 15 -9.13 18.63 -33.77
N GLU A 16 -9.01 18.14 -34.99
CA GLU A 16 -7.89 17.30 -35.43
C GLU A 16 -6.61 18.17 -35.59
N VAL A 17 -5.77 18.20 -34.55
CA VAL A 17 -4.52 18.98 -34.55
C VAL A 17 -3.42 18.21 -35.26
N SER A 18 -3.20 18.52 -36.54
CA SER A 18 -2.05 18.03 -37.29
C SER A 18 -0.84 18.97 -37.10
N TYR A 19 0.19 18.48 -36.39
CA TYR A 19 1.44 19.22 -36.21
C TYR A 19 2.25 19.27 -37.52
N GLN A 20 2.15 20.37 -38.27
CA GLN A 20 3.14 20.69 -39.29
C GLN A 20 4.41 21.25 -38.64
N LEU A 21 5.41 20.38 -38.43
CA LEU A 21 6.76 20.78 -38.05
C LEU A 21 7.38 21.69 -39.13
N SER A 22 7.54 22.98 -38.81
CA SER A 22 8.25 23.93 -39.67
C SER A 22 9.74 23.60 -39.71
N THR A 23 10.26 23.31 -40.90
CA THR A 23 11.64 22.90 -41.13
C THR A 23 12.64 24.07 -41.11
N SER A 24 13.44 24.20 -40.04
CA SER A 24 14.77 24.82 -40.12
C SER A 24 15.66 24.45 -38.94
N LEU A 25 16.86 23.92 -39.22
CA LEU A 25 17.85 23.36 -38.27
C LEU A 25 17.32 22.13 -37.51
N ALA A 26 17.94 20.97 -37.74
CA ALA A 26 17.59 19.74 -37.04
C ALA A 26 17.92 19.87 -35.54
N ASP A 27 16.93 19.64 -34.67
CA ASP A 27 17.17 19.41 -33.24
C ASP A 27 18.12 18.21 -33.09
N ALA A 28 19.13 18.32 -32.23
CA ALA A 28 20.15 17.30 -32.04
C ALA A 28 19.61 16.19 -31.12
N THR A 29 19.22 15.06 -31.71
CA THR A 29 18.74 13.89 -30.97
C THR A 29 19.86 13.24 -30.17
N TRP A 30 19.69 13.13 -28.85
CA TRP A 30 20.62 12.44 -27.97
C TRP A 30 20.56 10.92 -28.15
N SER A 31 21.73 10.26 -28.28
CA SER A 31 21.81 8.80 -28.33
C SER A 31 21.58 8.18 -26.95
N LYS A 32 21.14 6.91 -26.91
CA LYS A 32 20.93 6.15 -25.65
C LYS A 32 22.17 6.16 -24.76
N GLN A 33 23.37 6.05 -25.35
CA GLN A 33 24.64 6.12 -24.60
C GLN A 33 24.91 7.51 -24.00
N GLN A 34 24.62 8.60 -24.73
CA GLN A 34 24.79 9.96 -24.20
C GLN A 34 23.84 10.24 -23.04
N VAL A 35 22.61 9.75 -23.13
CA VAL A 35 21.61 9.88 -22.05
C VAL A 35 22.05 9.12 -20.80
N ILE A 36 22.50 7.85 -20.95
CA ILE A 36 23.00 7.05 -19.82
C ILE A 36 24.19 7.75 -19.14
N GLN A 37 25.19 8.21 -19.91
CA GLN A 37 26.34 8.94 -19.35
C GLN A 37 25.92 10.19 -18.57
N ALA A 38 24.97 10.97 -19.09
CA ALA A 38 24.49 12.15 -18.39
C ALA A 38 23.74 11.83 -17.08
N PHE A 39 23.10 10.66 -16.99
CA PHE A 39 22.50 10.15 -15.75
C PHE A 39 23.56 9.64 -14.76
N GLU A 40 24.67 9.08 -15.21
CA GLU A 40 25.83 8.74 -14.36
C GLU A 40 26.48 10.01 -13.78
N ASP A 41 26.77 11.00 -14.65
CA ASP A 41 27.44 12.27 -14.32
C ASP A 41 26.63 13.19 -13.38
N SER A 42 25.34 12.90 -13.22
CA SER A 42 24.40 13.64 -12.37
C SER A 42 24.43 13.22 -10.89
N GLY A 43 25.12 12.13 -10.56
CA GLY A 43 25.23 11.62 -9.18
C GLY A 43 24.14 10.60 -8.83
N ASN A 44 23.84 10.44 -7.53
CA ASN A 44 22.99 9.33 -7.07
C ASN A 44 21.48 9.56 -7.24
N LEU A 45 21.03 10.82 -7.23
CA LEU A 45 19.63 11.21 -7.36
C LEU A 45 19.31 11.45 -8.85
N LYS A 46 18.52 10.55 -9.42
CA LYS A 46 18.38 10.40 -10.87
C LYS A 46 17.23 11.16 -11.49
N PHE A 47 16.10 11.20 -10.81
CA PHE A 47 14.85 11.63 -11.42
C PHE A 47 13.86 12.09 -10.37
N LEU A 48 13.10 13.12 -10.69
CA LEU A 48 11.92 13.54 -9.94
C LEU A 48 10.70 13.08 -10.74
N GLU A 49 10.06 12.01 -10.27
CA GLU A 49 8.98 11.33 -10.99
C GLU A 49 7.69 12.15 -10.92
N HIS A 50 7.18 12.40 -9.71
CA HIS A 50 5.86 12.97 -9.52
C HIS A 50 5.76 13.87 -8.28
N ILE A 51 4.74 14.72 -8.26
CA ILE A 51 4.35 15.51 -7.09
C ILE A 51 2.92 15.15 -6.70
N ASN A 52 2.70 14.97 -5.41
CA ASN A 52 1.43 14.51 -4.89
C ASN A 52 0.74 15.63 -4.11
N LEU A 53 -0.51 15.90 -4.52
CA LEU A 53 -1.29 17.07 -4.15
C LEU A 53 -2.71 16.64 -3.78
N SER A 54 -3.06 16.70 -2.50
CA SER A 54 -4.40 16.33 -2.04
C SER A 54 -5.42 17.45 -2.23
N ASN A 55 -6.66 17.06 -2.48
CA ASN A 55 -7.81 17.96 -2.57
C ASN A 55 -9.07 17.34 -1.94
N THR A 56 -9.99 18.20 -1.50
CA THR A 56 -11.25 17.84 -0.86
C THR A 56 -12.32 17.36 -1.84
N ASP A 57 -12.14 17.59 -3.14
CA ASP A 57 -13.17 17.33 -4.14
C ASP A 57 -13.26 15.83 -4.47
N LYS A 58 -14.46 15.37 -4.85
CA LYS A 58 -14.66 13.99 -5.31
C LYS A 58 -14.02 13.78 -6.69
N CYS A 59 -13.50 12.57 -6.94
CA CYS A 59 -13.01 12.17 -8.26
C CYS A 59 -14.15 12.21 -9.29
N SER A 60 -14.26 13.31 -10.03
CA SER A 60 -15.26 13.54 -11.08
C SER A 60 -14.74 14.53 -12.13
N GLU A 61 -15.21 14.45 -13.37
CA GLU A 61 -14.76 15.36 -14.44
C GLU A 61 -15.21 16.81 -14.24
N ALA A 62 -16.15 17.03 -13.31
CA ALA A 62 -16.57 18.36 -12.86
C ALA A 62 -15.72 18.91 -11.68
N ALA A 63 -14.77 18.13 -11.16
CA ALA A 63 -13.89 18.60 -10.10
C ALA A 63 -12.90 19.65 -10.63
N PRO A 64 -12.60 20.72 -9.87
CA PRO A 64 -11.62 21.73 -10.27
C PRO A 64 -10.27 21.13 -10.67
N ALA A 65 -9.78 20.12 -9.93
CA ALA A 65 -8.58 19.35 -10.28
C ALA A 65 -8.60 18.81 -11.72
N TYR A 66 -9.70 18.18 -12.15
CA TYR A 66 -9.80 17.62 -13.50
C TYR A 66 -9.88 18.74 -14.56
N ILE A 67 -10.70 19.76 -14.30
CA ILE A 67 -10.88 20.90 -15.20
C ILE A 67 -9.56 21.64 -15.42
N PHE A 68 -8.76 21.84 -14.37
CA PHE A 68 -7.44 22.45 -14.50
C PHE A 68 -6.41 21.51 -15.15
N TYR A 69 -6.11 20.36 -14.55
CA TYR A 69 -4.97 19.54 -14.98
C TYR A 69 -5.22 18.82 -16.31
N MET A 70 -6.42 18.29 -16.55
CA MET A 70 -6.71 17.51 -17.78
C MET A 70 -7.20 18.39 -18.94
N ARG A 71 -8.02 19.42 -18.67
CA ARG A 71 -8.59 20.28 -19.73
C ARG A 71 -7.80 21.58 -19.94
N GLY A 72 -7.43 22.28 -18.87
CA GLY A 72 -6.67 23.54 -18.93
C GLY A 72 -5.20 23.35 -19.29
N LEU A 73 -4.46 22.60 -18.48
CA LEU A 73 -3.03 22.28 -18.64
C LEU A 73 -2.78 21.16 -19.67
N GLN A 74 -3.83 20.44 -20.07
CA GLN A 74 -3.80 19.39 -21.09
C GLN A 74 -2.82 18.26 -20.76
N CYS A 75 -2.80 17.81 -19.50
CA CYS A 75 -2.21 16.54 -19.12
C CYS A 75 -3.06 15.36 -19.63
N SER A 76 -2.44 14.22 -19.89
CA SER A 76 -3.14 12.97 -20.18
C SER A 76 -3.54 12.28 -18.87
N ARG A 77 -4.72 11.68 -18.80
CA ARG A 77 -5.10 10.86 -17.64
C ARG A 77 -4.40 9.49 -17.72
N ASP A 78 -3.83 9.02 -16.60
CA ASP A 78 -3.39 7.62 -16.49
C ASP A 78 -4.61 6.69 -16.50
N PRO A 79 -4.73 5.76 -17.47
CA PRO A 79 -5.90 4.88 -17.56
C PRO A 79 -5.91 3.77 -16.51
N ARG A 80 -4.81 3.53 -15.78
CA ARG A 80 -4.69 2.39 -14.85
C ARG A 80 -5.45 2.60 -13.53
N LEU A 81 -5.69 3.85 -13.11
CA LEU A 81 -6.41 4.15 -11.87
C LEU A 81 -7.69 4.97 -12.13
N ALA A 82 -8.83 4.39 -11.78
CA ALA A 82 -10.13 5.05 -11.91
C ALA A 82 -10.44 6.03 -10.76
N TYR A 83 -9.92 5.77 -9.55
CA TYR A 83 -10.35 6.40 -8.29
C TYR A 83 -9.62 7.71 -7.92
N HIS A 84 -8.48 8.00 -8.54
CA HIS A 84 -7.77 9.29 -8.41
C HIS A 84 -7.37 9.84 -9.79
N PHE A 85 -7.06 11.14 -9.86
CA PHE A 85 -6.52 11.72 -11.08
C PHE A 85 -5.00 11.70 -11.05
N TRP A 86 -4.42 10.80 -11.84
CA TRP A 86 -3.01 10.87 -12.20
C TRP A 86 -2.88 11.61 -13.52
N ALA A 87 -2.37 12.84 -13.45
CA ALA A 87 -2.20 13.74 -14.58
C ALA A 87 -0.79 13.55 -15.16
N ASN A 88 -0.70 12.75 -16.22
CA ASN A 88 0.53 12.36 -16.90
C ASN A 88 0.93 13.44 -17.91
N PHE A 89 2.21 13.81 -17.89
CA PHE A 89 2.78 14.76 -18.83
C PHE A 89 4.24 14.45 -19.11
N ALA A 90 4.77 15.01 -20.19
CA ALA A 90 6.17 14.84 -20.61
C ALA A 90 6.60 13.36 -20.71
N GLY A 91 5.66 12.45 -20.99
CA GLY A 91 5.86 11.01 -21.06
C GLY A 91 6.19 10.29 -19.74
N ARG A 92 6.67 10.96 -18.69
CA ARG A 92 7.17 10.30 -17.45
C ARG A 92 6.84 11.00 -16.14
N HIS A 93 6.33 12.22 -16.19
CA HIS A 93 6.02 12.97 -14.99
C HIS A 93 4.53 12.88 -14.68
N GLN A 94 4.19 12.85 -13.40
CA GLN A 94 2.80 12.84 -12.95
C GLN A 94 2.55 13.92 -11.89
N PHE A 95 1.32 14.44 -11.86
CA PHE A 95 0.74 14.89 -10.60
C PHE A 95 -0.19 13.79 -10.10
N HIS A 96 -0.01 13.26 -8.88
CA HIS A 96 -1.07 12.45 -8.26
C HIS A 96 -1.97 13.38 -7.47
N LEU A 97 -3.18 13.57 -7.98
CA LEU A 97 -4.17 14.47 -7.40
C LEU A 97 -5.09 13.60 -6.52
N PHE A 98 -4.77 13.52 -5.24
CA PHE A 98 -5.51 12.72 -4.27
C PHE A 98 -6.83 13.40 -3.91
N THR A 99 -7.91 12.92 -4.50
CA THR A 99 -9.28 13.42 -4.30
C THR A 99 -9.89 12.91 -3.00
N GLY A 100 -10.89 13.62 -2.49
CA GLY A 100 -11.69 13.22 -1.32
C GLY A 100 -10.98 13.33 0.04
N GLN A 101 -9.88 14.08 0.11
CA GLN A 101 -9.05 14.19 1.31
C GLN A 101 -9.61 15.21 2.32
N PRO A 102 -9.26 15.16 3.62
CA PRO A 102 -9.82 16.06 4.63
C PRO A 102 -9.49 17.55 4.46
N LYS A 103 -8.44 17.87 3.69
CA LYS A 103 -7.97 19.22 3.40
C LYS A 103 -7.43 19.31 1.97
N ASN A 104 -7.42 20.53 1.43
CA ASN A 104 -6.64 20.84 0.23
C ASN A 104 -5.19 21.09 0.64
N GLU A 105 -4.26 20.44 -0.04
CA GLU A 105 -2.82 20.62 0.15
C GLU A 105 -2.28 21.56 -0.93
N CYS A 106 -1.38 22.44 -0.52
CA CYS A 106 -0.81 23.47 -1.37
C CYS A 106 0.69 23.48 -1.14
N ILE A 107 1.45 23.04 -2.14
CA ILE A 107 2.90 23.01 -2.09
C ILE A 107 3.44 24.43 -1.94
N ASN A 108 4.29 24.67 -0.95
CA ASN A 108 4.96 25.95 -0.76
C ASN A 108 6.16 26.08 -1.71
N ALA A 109 5.93 25.88 -3.01
CA ALA A 109 6.93 25.97 -4.06
C ALA A 109 6.31 26.43 -5.39
N ALA A 110 7.14 26.94 -6.29
CA ALA A 110 6.78 27.15 -7.68
C ALA A 110 7.22 25.95 -8.54
N ILE A 111 6.27 25.31 -9.20
CA ILE A 111 6.47 24.17 -10.12
C ILE A 111 6.74 24.73 -11.52
N TYR A 112 7.94 24.57 -12.05
CA TYR A 112 8.23 24.96 -13.43
C TYR A 112 7.91 23.83 -14.40
N LEU A 113 7.24 24.17 -15.50
CA LEU A 113 6.91 23.24 -16.57
C LEU A 113 7.37 23.82 -17.92
N TYR A 114 7.87 22.94 -18.80
CA TYR A 114 8.10 23.29 -20.19
C TYR A 114 6.89 22.96 -21.05
N VAL A 115 6.53 23.87 -21.96
CA VAL A 115 5.45 23.71 -22.94
C VAL A 115 5.95 24.06 -24.35
N PRO A 116 5.38 23.49 -25.42
CA PRO A 116 5.80 23.78 -26.79
C PRO A 116 5.46 25.22 -27.21
N ASP A 117 4.32 25.74 -26.75
CA ASP A 117 3.73 27.00 -27.18
C ASP A 117 2.94 27.61 -26.00
N LEU A 118 3.26 28.86 -25.68
CA LEU A 118 2.65 29.57 -24.54
C LEU A 118 1.33 30.26 -24.91
N ASP A 119 1.11 30.66 -26.16
CA ASP A 119 -0.15 31.27 -26.61
C ASP A 119 -1.25 30.19 -26.71
N GLN A 120 -0.89 28.97 -27.11
CA GLN A 120 -1.81 27.83 -27.10
C GLN A 120 -2.24 27.43 -25.69
N ILE A 121 -1.30 27.37 -24.73
CA ILE A 121 -1.62 27.08 -23.33
C ILE A 121 -2.39 28.22 -22.67
N GLU A 122 -2.05 29.49 -22.93
CA GLU A 122 -2.84 30.64 -22.47
C GLU A 122 -4.30 30.53 -22.94
N LYS A 123 -4.52 30.18 -24.21
CA LYS A 123 -5.86 29.94 -24.78
C LYS A 123 -6.58 28.76 -24.13
N SER A 124 -5.87 27.68 -23.79
CA SER A 124 -6.44 26.51 -23.11
C SER A 124 -6.88 26.84 -21.68
N LEU A 125 -6.03 27.55 -20.92
CA LEU A 125 -6.33 28.03 -19.57
C LEU A 125 -7.50 29.04 -19.58
N ALA A 126 -7.56 29.94 -20.56
CA ALA A 126 -8.68 30.84 -20.77
C ALA A 126 -10.01 30.10 -21.03
N ALA A 127 -9.98 28.96 -21.73
CA ALA A 127 -11.19 28.19 -22.08
C ALA A 127 -11.84 27.49 -20.87
N VAL A 128 -11.11 27.30 -19.76
CA VAL A 128 -11.64 26.71 -18.51
C VAL A 128 -11.89 27.74 -17.40
N ALA A 129 -11.57 29.01 -17.63
CA ALA A 129 -11.61 30.05 -16.60
C ALA A 129 -13.01 30.29 -16.00
N ASP A 130 -14.06 30.27 -16.82
CA ASP A 130 -15.45 30.46 -16.36
C ASP A 130 -15.94 29.33 -15.44
N GLU A 131 -15.41 28.12 -15.60
CA GLU A 131 -15.72 26.96 -14.75
C GLU A 131 -14.92 26.96 -13.45
N LEU A 132 -13.77 27.66 -13.41
CA LEU A 132 -12.85 27.73 -12.28
C LEU A 132 -12.92 29.05 -11.49
N LYS A 133 -13.78 29.99 -11.89
CA LYS A 133 -13.89 31.36 -11.34
C LYS A 133 -14.08 31.46 -9.81
N ASP A 134 -14.67 30.45 -9.19
CA ASP A 134 -14.99 30.41 -7.75
C ASP A 134 -13.89 29.67 -6.94
N THR A 135 -12.72 29.47 -7.55
CA THR A 135 -11.54 28.80 -6.97
C THR A 135 -10.35 29.76 -6.86
N LYS A 136 -9.16 29.29 -6.46
CA LYS A 136 -7.92 30.10 -6.49
C LYS A 136 -7.23 30.13 -7.86
N PHE A 137 -7.81 29.50 -8.87
CA PHE A 137 -7.29 29.49 -10.24
C PHE A 137 -7.09 30.92 -10.76
N ALA A 138 -5.90 31.19 -11.27
CA ALA A 138 -5.54 32.45 -11.91
C ALA A 138 -4.41 32.19 -12.90
N PHE A 139 -4.28 32.99 -13.94
CA PHE A 139 -3.09 32.99 -14.79
C PHE A 139 -2.77 34.37 -15.33
N GLU A 140 -1.48 34.62 -15.57
CA GLU A 140 -0.95 35.87 -16.08
C GLU A 140 0.18 35.60 -17.09
N ARG A 141 0.15 36.31 -18.22
CA ARG A 141 1.20 36.30 -19.24
C ARG A 141 2.25 37.34 -18.89
N VAL A 142 3.39 36.91 -18.39
CA VAL A 142 4.45 37.80 -17.89
C VAL A 142 5.53 37.97 -18.97
N ASN A 143 5.91 39.22 -19.25
CA ASN A 143 6.85 39.62 -20.31
C ASN A 143 6.43 39.19 -21.73
N ARG A 144 5.13 39.25 -22.07
CA ARG A 144 4.61 38.83 -23.38
C ARG A 144 5.39 39.46 -24.54
N GLY A 145 5.96 38.62 -25.40
CA GLY A 145 6.74 39.06 -26.57
C GLY A 145 8.21 39.38 -26.30
N ALA A 146 8.71 39.12 -25.08
CA ALA A 146 10.13 39.11 -24.78
C ALA A 146 10.82 37.83 -25.31
N GLU A 147 12.10 37.64 -24.98
CA GLU A 147 12.82 36.40 -25.31
C GLU A 147 12.16 35.17 -24.66
N THR A 148 12.17 34.04 -25.36
CA THR A 148 11.71 32.76 -24.81
C THR A 148 12.89 31.88 -24.44
N THR A 149 12.65 30.90 -23.58
CA THR A 149 13.63 29.87 -23.17
C THR A 149 13.96 28.85 -24.27
N ARG A 150 13.45 29.00 -25.50
CA ARG A 150 13.72 28.08 -26.62
C ARG A 150 15.21 27.95 -26.94
N GLU A 151 15.95 29.06 -26.87
CA GLU A 151 17.40 29.11 -27.11
C GLU A 151 18.22 29.05 -25.81
N TYR A 152 17.64 28.60 -24.69
CA TYR A 152 18.34 28.56 -23.40
C TYR A 152 19.41 27.45 -23.40
N PRO A 153 20.68 27.79 -23.12
CA PRO A 153 21.82 26.89 -23.35
C PRO A 153 21.83 25.72 -22.37
N GLN A 154 22.32 24.56 -22.84
CA GLN A 154 22.18 23.29 -22.13
C GLN A 154 22.92 23.27 -20.80
N GLU A 155 24.11 23.85 -20.75
CA GLU A 155 24.93 23.96 -19.54
C GLU A 155 24.26 24.77 -18.42
N LYS A 156 23.20 25.53 -18.73
CA LYS A 156 22.40 26.32 -17.78
C LYS A 156 21.05 25.70 -17.44
N TRP A 157 20.70 24.49 -17.88
CA TRP A 157 19.37 23.92 -17.62
C TRP A 157 19.05 23.69 -16.13
N HIS A 158 20.06 23.68 -15.25
CA HIS A 158 19.88 23.67 -13.79
C HIS A 158 19.88 25.08 -13.15
N GLU A 159 20.03 26.14 -13.94
CA GLU A 159 19.93 27.55 -13.53
C GLU A 159 18.52 28.10 -13.80
N ILE A 160 17.82 28.54 -12.75
CA ILE A 160 16.48 29.15 -12.84
C ILE A 160 16.49 30.38 -13.75
N PHE A 161 15.47 30.49 -14.60
CA PHE A 161 15.29 31.62 -15.52
C PHE A 161 15.10 32.96 -14.77
N ASP A 162 15.64 34.02 -15.36
CA ASP A 162 15.30 35.38 -14.97
C ASP A 162 13.85 35.71 -15.39
N THR A 163 12.95 35.73 -14.40
CA THR A 163 11.54 36.06 -14.58
C THR A 163 11.28 37.52 -14.95
N SER A 164 12.27 38.40 -14.88
CA SER A 164 12.18 39.78 -15.41
C SER A 164 12.52 39.86 -16.90
N LYS A 165 13.21 38.84 -17.45
CA LYS A 165 13.68 38.81 -18.84
C LYS A 165 12.81 37.96 -19.76
N PHE A 166 12.47 36.74 -19.33
CA PHE A 166 11.86 35.75 -20.22
C PHE A 166 10.33 35.80 -20.23
N ASP A 167 9.76 35.60 -21.42
CA ASP A 167 8.32 35.45 -21.64
C ASP A 167 7.83 34.10 -21.07
N HIS A 168 6.84 34.14 -20.17
CA HIS A 168 6.31 32.97 -19.47
C HIS A 168 4.84 33.15 -19.06
N LEU A 169 4.18 32.06 -18.64
CA LEU A 169 2.92 32.14 -17.91
C LEU A 169 3.19 31.88 -16.43
N LYS A 170 2.67 32.74 -15.56
CA LYS A 170 2.45 32.42 -14.15
C LYS A 170 1.02 31.90 -14.01
N VAL A 171 0.84 30.77 -13.34
CA VAL A 171 -0.47 30.10 -13.19
C VAL A 171 -0.62 29.62 -11.75
N ASN A 172 -1.81 29.78 -11.18
CA ASN A 172 -2.22 29.09 -9.97
C ASN A 172 -3.21 28.00 -10.35
N ASP A 173 -3.06 26.81 -9.78
CA ASP A 173 -4.11 25.79 -9.84
C ASP A 173 -5.34 26.22 -8.97
N PRO A 174 -6.46 25.47 -9.01
CA PRO A 174 -7.66 25.81 -8.25
C PRO A 174 -7.49 25.86 -6.72
N TYR A 175 -6.44 25.22 -6.18
CA TYR A 175 -6.16 25.07 -4.75
C TYR A 175 -5.05 26.02 -4.26
N GLY A 176 -4.34 26.67 -5.18
CA GLY A 176 -3.35 27.72 -4.94
C GLY A 176 -1.89 27.32 -5.24
N ASN A 177 -1.64 26.13 -5.79
CA ASN A 177 -0.30 25.70 -6.18
C ASN A 177 0.22 26.60 -7.31
N GLU A 178 1.43 27.17 -7.18
CA GLU A 178 2.01 28.05 -8.20
C GLU A 178 2.76 27.22 -9.27
N LEU A 179 2.38 27.40 -10.53
CA LEU A 179 3.05 26.86 -11.70
C LEU A 179 3.65 28.00 -12.55
N ARG A 180 4.80 27.73 -13.19
CA ARG A 180 5.46 28.64 -14.13
C ARG A 180 5.75 27.90 -15.43
N LEU A 181 5.15 28.35 -16.54
CA LEU A 181 5.26 27.69 -17.84
C LEU A 181 6.20 28.47 -18.74
N ASN A 182 7.20 27.78 -19.27
CA ASN A 182 8.24 28.32 -20.15
C ASN A 182 8.31 27.53 -21.45
N VAL A 183 8.81 28.12 -22.55
CA VAL A 183 8.97 27.39 -23.82
C VAL A 183 10.06 26.32 -23.69
N THR A 184 9.80 25.09 -24.15
CA THR A 184 10.78 24.00 -24.12
C THR A 184 12.09 24.38 -24.85
N PRO A 185 13.26 24.35 -24.19
CA PRO A 185 14.55 24.57 -24.84
C PRO A 185 14.82 23.57 -25.98
N ARG A 186 15.65 23.96 -26.94
CA ARG A 186 16.18 23.04 -27.96
C ARG A 186 16.75 21.79 -27.32
N ASN A 187 16.53 20.65 -27.95
CA ASN A 187 17.03 19.33 -27.52
C ASN A 187 16.54 18.79 -26.16
N TYR A 188 15.95 19.59 -25.25
CA TYR A 188 15.45 19.09 -23.95
C TYR A 188 14.47 17.93 -24.12
N ASN A 189 13.47 18.11 -25.00
CA ASN A 189 12.48 17.06 -25.31
C ASN A 189 13.13 15.83 -25.98
N SER A 190 14.28 15.99 -26.65
CA SER A 190 15.01 14.86 -27.25
C SER A 190 15.63 13.95 -26.18
N ILE A 191 16.24 14.51 -25.13
CA ILE A 191 16.75 13.73 -24.00
C ILE A 191 15.58 13.03 -23.32
N ASN A 192 14.50 13.78 -23.00
CA ASN A 192 13.34 13.21 -22.33
C ASN A 192 12.72 12.06 -23.15
N LYS A 193 12.55 12.20 -24.46
CA LYS A 193 12.05 11.11 -25.32
C LYS A 193 13.02 9.92 -25.42
N SER A 194 14.33 10.15 -25.39
CA SER A 194 15.35 9.09 -25.41
C SER A 194 15.49 8.28 -24.10
N LEU A 195 14.75 8.61 -23.03
CA LEU A 195 14.83 7.91 -21.74
C LEU A 195 14.23 6.50 -21.72
N GLY A 196 13.56 6.02 -22.77
CA GLY A 196 12.98 4.66 -22.85
C GLY A 196 11.45 4.64 -22.94
N LYS A 197 10.77 3.86 -22.08
CA LYS A 197 9.30 3.76 -22.06
C LYS A 197 8.61 4.92 -21.36
N THR A 198 7.41 5.27 -21.79
CA THR A 198 6.58 6.34 -21.22
C THR A 198 5.42 5.77 -20.41
N LEU A 199 4.89 6.56 -19.49
CA LEU A 199 3.62 6.31 -18.81
C LEU A 199 2.48 6.16 -19.83
N PRO A 200 1.47 5.33 -19.52
CA PRO A 200 0.31 5.18 -20.38
C PRO A 200 -0.50 6.48 -20.46
N VAL A 201 -1.19 6.66 -21.58
CA VAL A 201 -2.00 7.83 -21.91
C VAL A 201 -3.42 7.38 -22.23
N THR A 202 -4.39 8.27 -22.03
CA THR A 202 -5.79 8.00 -22.43
C THR A 202 -5.99 8.40 -23.90
N ASN A 203 -6.62 7.53 -24.68
CA ASN A 203 -6.92 7.73 -26.12
C ASN A 203 -5.70 8.05 -27.00
N ASP A 204 -4.50 7.56 -26.64
CA ASP A 204 -3.23 7.85 -27.32
C ASP A 204 -2.85 9.34 -27.41
N VAL A 205 -3.42 10.19 -26.55
CA VAL A 205 -3.12 11.63 -26.49
C VAL A 205 -2.04 11.89 -25.42
N GLU A 206 -0.83 12.28 -25.86
CA GLU A 206 0.25 12.77 -24.98
C GLU A 206 -0.16 14.08 -24.28
N GLY A 207 0.24 14.25 -23.02
CA GLY A 207 0.08 15.52 -22.30
C GLY A 207 0.99 16.62 -22.86
N VAL A 208 0.49 17.86 -22.95
CA VAL A 208 1.14 18.94 -23.71
C VAL A 208 2.42 19.48 -23.06
N ALA A 209 2.54 19.47 -21.73
CA ALA A 209 3.78 19.82 -21.06
C ALA A 209 4.89 18.79 -21.39
N GLN A 210 6.08 19.27 -21.78
CA GLN A 210 7.19 18.49 -22.32
C GLN A 210 8.35 18.29 -21.33
N GLY A 211 8.28 18.88 -20.14
CA GLY A 211 9.28 18.69 -19.09
C GLY A 211 8.91 19.36 -17.76
N PHE A 212 9.59 18.92 -16.70
CA PHE A 212 9.51 19.46 -15.34
C PHE A 212 10.92 19.85 -14.85
N PRO A 213 11.48 21.00 -15.29
CA PRO A 213 12.86 21.37 -15.00
C PRO A 213 13.12 21.76 -13.53
N PHE A 214 12.19 22.44 -12.85
CA PHE A 214 12.45 22.99 -11.52
C PHE A 214 11.29 22.84 -10.56
N LEU A 215 11.61 22.48 -9.32
CA LEU A 215 10.75 22.71 -8.17
C LEU A 215 11.42 23.71 -7.23
N LEU A 216 10.89 24.94 -7.16
CA LEU A 216 11.51 26.08 -6.47
C LEU A 216 10.85 26.35 -5.12
N TYR A 217 11.55 26.05 -4.03
CA TYR A 217 11.14 26.35 -2.66
C TYR A 217 11.73 27.68 -2.17
N PRO A 218 10.91 28.69 -1.83
CA PRO A 218 11.37 29.82 -1.02
C PRO A 218 11.60 29.35 0.43
N CYS A 219 12.77 29.65 1.00
CA CYS A 219 13.11 29.22 2.36
C CYS A 219 13.76 30.34 3.20
N ARG A 220 13.81 30.15 4.52
CA ARG A 220 14.38 31.16 5.44
C ARG A 220 15.90 31.30 5.25
N PRO A 221 16.50 32.49 5.50
CA PRO A 221 17.95 32.66 5.42
C PRO A 221 18.73 31.79 6.42
N GLY A 222 19.91 31.33 6.02
CA GLY A 222 20.87 30.62 6.87
C GLY A 222 20.72 29.09 6.93
N ILE A 223 19.97 28.47 6.01
CA ILE A 223 19.81 27.00 5.95
C ILE A 223 20.34 26.36 4.66
N ALA A 224 20.67 27.14 3.62
CA ALA A 224 21.09 26.66 2.31
C ALA A 224 22.22 25.60 2.37
N GLN A 225 23.28 25.86 3.14
CA GLN A 225 24.40 24.93 3.26
C GLN A 225 24.03 23.67 4.06
N GLY A 226 23.09 23.76 5.00
CA GLY A 226 22.55 22.59 5.72
C GLY A 226 21.73 21.70 4.79
N ILE A 227 20.91 22.30 3.92
CA ILE A 227 20.14 21.58 2.88
C ILE A 227 21.10 20.88 1.91
N SER A 228 22.15 21.56 1.45
CA SER A 228 23.20 20.98 0.60
C SER A 228 23.79 19.71 1.24
N ARG A 229 24.23 19.83 2.50
CA ARG A 229 24.77 18.70 3.28
C ARG A 229 23.77 17.57 3.45
N PHE A 230 22.48 17.86 3.71
CA PHE A 230 21.44 16.83 3.81
C PHE A 230 21.37 16.00 2.52
N PHE A 231 21.24 16.64 1.36
CA PHE A 231 21.05 15.94 0.08
C PHE A 231 22.31 15.17 -0.35
N GLU A 232 23.50 15.68 -0.04
CA GLU A 232 24.76 14.96 -0.23
C GLU A 232 24.87 13.74 0.72
N HIS A 233 24.50 13.90 1.99
CA HIS A 233 24.72 12.89 3.04
C HIS A 233 23.69 11.76 3.01
N TYR A 234 22.40 12.09 2.93
CA TYR A 234 21.28 11.13 3.00
C TYR A 234 20.78 10.65 1.64
N LEU A 235 21.14 11.32 0.53
CA LEU A 235 20.70 10.92 -0.81
C LEU A 235 21.84 10.80 -1.83
N GLY A 236 23.07 11.20 -1.50
CA GLY A 236 24.22 11.15 -2.42
C GLY A 236 24.03 12.05 -3.65
N ALA A 237 23.13 13.03 -3.56
CA ALA A 237 22.80 13.91 -4.66
C ALA A 237 23.95 14.89 -4.91
N LYS A 238 24.10 15.30 -6.17
CA LYS A 238 24.97 16.40 -6.55
C LYS A 238 24.26 17.72 -6.19
N THR A 239 24.94 18.59 -5.44
CA THR A 239 24.39 19.88 -5.03
C THR A 239 25.34 21.02 -5.36
N VAL A 240 24.79 22.22 -5.54
CA VAL A 240 25.56 23.45 -5.73
C VAL A 240 24.92 24.55 -4.89
N VAL A 241 25.72 25.20 -4.03
CA VAL A 241 25.30 26.39 -3.28
C VAL A 241 25.88 27.63 -3.95
N THR A 242 25.02 28.56 -4.33
CA THR A 242 25.37 29.86 -4.94
C THR A 242 24.95 31.01 -4.02
N LYS A 243 25.68 32.13 -4.09
CA LYS A 243 25.22 33.41 -3.52
C LYS A 243 24.19 34.05 -4.45
N LYS A 244 23.19 34.73 -3.90
CA LYS A 244 22.22 35.47 -4.71
C LYS A 244 22.83 36.80 -5.18
N GLU A 245 22.63 37.12 -6.45
CA GLU A 245 23.18 38.33 -7.05
C GLU A 245 22.59 39.58 -6.37
N GLY A 246 23.46 40.51 -5.96
CA GLY A 246 23.07 41.72 -5.24
C GLY A 246 22.80 41.54 -3.73
N ASN A 247 22.97 40.35 -3.13
CA ASN A 247 22.85 40.16 -1.68
C ASN A 247 23.89 39.15 -1.14
N ASP A 248 24.81 39.62 -0.29
CA ASP A 248 25.90 38.81 0.27
C ASP A 248 25.48 37.82 1.38
N GLU A 249 24.28 37.97 1.93
CA GLU A 249 23.77 37.18 3.06
C GLU A 249 22.80 36.06 2.64
N LEU A 250 22.25 36.10 1.41
CA LEU A 250 21.29 35.11 0.93
C LEU A 250 21.89 34.14 -0.09
N TYR A 251 21.57 32.86 0.08
CA TYR A 251 22.08 31.77 -0.75
C TYR A 251 20.97 31.03 -1.49
N ARG A 252 21.37 30.20 -2.45
CA ARG A 252 20.50 29.28 -3.18
C ARG A 252 21.19 27.93 -3.29
N THR A 253 20.48 26.86 -2.92
CA THR A 253 20.94 25.48 -3.04
C THR A 253 20.18 24.78 -4.15
N THR A 254 20.89 24.45 -5.22
CA THR A 254 20.39 23.63 -6.34
C THR A 254 20.77 22.17 -6.09
N VAL A 255 19.76 21.30 -5.95
CA VAL A 255 19.91 19.85 -5.86
C VAL A 255 19.59 19.26 -7.23
N TYR A 256 20.54 18.54 -7.81
CA TYR A 256 20.40 17.98 -9.16
C TYR A 256 19.58 16.68 -9.11
N CYS A 257 18.58 16.60 -9.98
CA CYS A 257 17.72 15.45 -10.18
C CYS A 257 17.93 14.94 -11.62
N GLY A 258 19.02 14.20 -11.80
CA GLY A 258 19.50 13.85 -13.14
C GLY A 258 19.94 15.06 -13.99
N PRO A 259 20.13 14.85 -15.30
CA PRO A 259 20.62 15.89 -16.21
C PRO A 259 19.55 16.87 -16.68
N LEU A 260 18.29 16.71 -16.25
CA LEU A 260 17.14 17.49 -16.73
C LEU A 260 16.45 18.35 -15.68
N GLN A 261 16.54 17.98 -14.40
CA GLN A 261 15.70 18.56 -13.35
C GLN A 261 16.53 19.02 -12.15
N ALA A 262 16.00 19.96 -11.37
CA ALA A 262 16.52 20.31 -10.05
C ALA A 262 15.41 20.66 -9.04
N ILE A 263 15.65 20.33 -7.77
CA ILE A 263 14.95 20.95 -6.65
C ILE A 263 15.82 22.11 -6.18
N VAL A 264 15.26 23.31 -6.10
CA VAL A 264 16.01 24.52 -5.78
C VAL A 264 15.43 25.19 -4.55
N PHE A 265 16.26 25.33 -3.51
CA PHE A 265 15.93 26.02 -2.28
C PHE A 265 16.54 27.43 -2.35
N ASP A 266 15.70 28.45 -2.37
CA ASP A 266 16.07 29.85 -2.58
C ASP A 266 15.81 30.65 -1.31
N GLU A 267 16.87 31.14 -0.65
CA GLU A 267 16.72 31.91 0.58
C GLU A 267 16.11 33.29 0.29
N GLN A 268 15.09 33.66 1.06
CA GLN A 268 14.37 34.91 0.88
C GLN A 268 14.14 35.59 2.23
N GLU A 269 14.38 36.90 2.26
CA GLU A 269 14.17 37.73 3.46
C GLU A 269 12.71 37.69 3.94
N SER A 270 11.75 37.59 3.00
CA SER A 270 10.32 37.40 3.27
C SER A 270 9.98 36.10 3.99
N GLN A 271 10.88 35.13 4.01
CA GLN A 271 10.72 33.83 4.67
C GLN A 271 11.44 33.77 6.02
N ARG A 272 12.02 34.87 6.53
CA ARG A 272 12.82 34.88 7.77
C ARG A 272 12.10 34.24 8.97
N ASP A 273 10.80 34.49 9.10
CA ASP A 273 9.97 33.97 10.20
C ASP A 273 9.34 32.59 9.88
N ASN A 274 9.55 32.04 8.67
CA ASN A 274 9.03 30.73 8.27
C ASN A 274 9.82 29.60 8.96
N LYS A 275 9.14 28.84 9.81
CA LYS A 275 9.72 27.74 10.57
C LYS A 275 10.05 26.50 9.73
N GLY A 276 9.57 26.41 8.49
CA GLY A 276 9.69 25.21 7.66
C GLY A 276 8.61 24.18 7.99
N GLU A 277 7.39 24.66 8.23
CA GLU A 277 6.21 23.85 8.55
C GLU A 277 5.83 22.91 7.40
N TYR A 278 5.17 21.80 7.72
CA TYR A 278 4.72 20.84 6.70
C TYR A 278 3.39 21.28 6.09
N ASP A 279 3.36 21.45 4.77
CA ASP A 279 2.21 21.88 3.97
C ASP A 279 1.35 20.70 3.44
N GLY A 280 1.87 19.47 3.53
CA GLY A 280 1.23 18.23 3.08
C GLY A 280 1.68 17.72 1.71
N HIS A 281 2.52 18.45 0.97
CA HIS A 281 3.02 17.93 -0.31
C HIS A 281 3.92 16.71 -0.08
N HIS A 282 4.02 15.81 -1.06
CA HIS A 282 5.21 14.97 -1.15
C HIS A 282 5.72 14.85 -2.60
N VAL A 283 7.03 14.66 -2.72
CA VAL A 283 7.75 14.56 -4.00
C VAL A 283 8.35 13.17 -4.12
N CYS A 284 8.14 12.48 -5.24
CA CYS A 284 8.83 11.22 -5.52
C CYS A 284 10.13 11.43 -6.29
N ILE A 285 11.21 10.86 -5.76
CA ILE A 285 12.55 10.86 -6.35
C ILE A 285 13.11 9.44 -6.46
N HIS A 286 13.93 9.20 -7.49
CA HIS A 286 14.64 7.93 -7.67
C HIS A 286 16.12 8.04 -7.35
N ILE A 287 16.68 7.01 -6.70
CA ILE A 287 18.10 6.89 -6.36
C ILE A 287 18.71 5.53 -6.74
N ASP A 288 19.99 5.52 -7.14
CA ASP A 288 20.71 4.27 -7.49
C ASP A 288 21.11 3.46 -6.24
N ARG A 289 21.87 4.08 -5.32
CA ARG A 289 22.47 3.40 -4.15
C ARG A 289 21.47 3.25 -3.01
N PHE A 290 20.30 2.69 -3.32
CA PHE A 290 19.11 2.64 -2.48
C PHE A 290 19.39 2.11 -1.06
N LYS A 291 20.01 0.93 -0.93
CA LYS A 291 20.35 0.32 0.38
C LYS A 291 21.29 1.18 1.23
N GLU A 292 22.32 1.79 0.62
CA GLU A 292 23.30 2.61 1.35
C GLU A 292 22.62 3.79 2.04
N PHE A 293 21.71 4.47 1.32
CA PHE A 293 21.03 5.65 1.82
C PHE A 293 19.81 5.33 2.70
N TYR A 294 19.12 4.22 2.43
CA TYR A 294 18.17 3.64 3.39
C TYR A 294 18.85 3.39 4.75
N ASP A 295 20.02 2.75 4.78
CA ASP A 295 20.72 2.45 6.03
C ASP A 295 21.11 3.71 6.79
N LYS A 296 21.54 4.77 6.08
CA LYS A 296 21.85 6.07 6.71
C LYS A 296 20.62 6.71 7.34
N ALA A 297 19.51 6.77 6.61
CA ALA A 297 18.25 7.33 7.12
C ALA A 297 17.70 6.50 8.30
N TYR A 298 17.72 5.17 8.17
CA TYR A 298 17.21 4.24 9.17
C TYR A 298 18.01 4.25 10.48
N ASN A 299 19.35 4.25 10.40
CA ASN A 299 20.22 4.33 11.57
C ASN A 299 20.07 5.65 12.34
N GLU A 300 19.58 6.71 11.68
CA GLU A 300 19.26 8.00 12.31
C GLU A 300 17.75 8.20 12.57
N SER A 301 16.94 7.14 12.46
CA SER A 301 15.49 7.14 12.71
C SER A 301 14.69 8.15 11.87
N MET A 302 15.11 8.38 10.62
CA MET A 302 14.49 9.35 9.70
C MET A 302 13.38 8.76 8.83
N ASN A 303 13.17 7.44 8.88
CA ASN A 303 12.08 6.78 8.16
C ASN A 303 10.72 7.36 8.58
N TRP A 304 9.95 7.78 7.58
CA TRP A 304 8.60 8.30 7.74
C TRP A 304 7.59 7.35 7.11
N ASN A 305 6.45 7.17 7.78
CA ASN A 305 5.31 6.44 7.25
C ASN A 305 4.07 7.33 7.32
N ASN A 306 3.74 7.94 6.19
CA ASN A 306 2.57 8.79 6.04
C ASN A 306 1.29 7.93 6.10
N VAL A 307 0.39 8.25 7.03
CA VAL A 307 -0.84 7.48 7.28
C VAL A 307 -1.85 7.50 6.14
N LEU A 308 -1.67 8.37 5.15
CA LEU A 308 -2.48 8.41 3.92
C LEU A 308 -2.17 7.25 2.97
N PHE A 309 -1.03 6.58 3.11
CA PHE A 309 -0.61 5.49 2.23
C PHE A 309 -0.53 4.15 2.97
N PHE A 310 -0.88 3.08 2.25
CA PHE A 310 -0.92 1.72 2.80
C PHE A 310 0.46 1.06 2.87
N ASP A 311 1.45 1.56 2.13
CA ASP A 311 2.81 1.06 2.15
C ASP A 311 3.53 1.54 3.40
N ARG A 312 4.13 0.58 4.13
CA ARG A 312 4.76 0.78 5.43
C ARG A 312 6.18 0.28 5.34
N CYS A 313 7.13 1.20 5.33
CA CYS A 313 8.56 0.92 5.17
C CYS A 313 9.29 1.10 6.51
N ASP A 314 8.71 0.51 7.57
CA ASP A 314 9.25 0.52 8.94
C ASP A 314 10.55 -0.34 9.04
N THR A 315 10.75 -1.29 8.11
CA THR A 315 11.93 -2.17 8.04
C THR A 315 12.58 -2.22 6.65
N TRP A 316 13.86 -2.66 6.59
CA TRP A 316 14.54 -2.90 5.32
C TRP A 316 13.84 -3.97 4.47
N PHE A 317 13.22 -4.97 5.09
CA PHE A 317 12.49 -6.00 4.37
C PHE A 317 11.33 -5.41 3.57
N GLU A 318 10.55 -4.52 4.19
CA GLU A 318 9.44 -3.83 3.52
C GLU A 318 9.96 -2.83 2.48
N ALA A 319 10.95 -2.00 2.83
CA ALA A 319 11.53 -1.04 1.91
C ALA A 319 12.17 -1.68 0.66
N ASN A 320 12.73 -2.89 0.80
CA ASN A 320 13.27 -3.67 -0.30
C ASN A 320 12.20 -4.49 -1.06
N ARG A 321 11.10 -4.87 -0.40
CA ARG A 321 9.95 -5.50 -1.08
C ARG A 321 9.26 -4.48 -1.99
N ASP A 322 8.99 -3.30 -1.46
CA ASP A 322 8.24 -2.24 -2.14
C ASP A 322 9.17 -1.29 -2.94
N GLN A 323 10.49 -1.50 -2.84
CA GLN A 323 11.54 -0.70 -3.50
C GLN A 323 11.45 0.81 -3.22
N GLN A 324 10.93 1.20 -2.05
CA GLN A 324 10.76 2.59 -1.62
C GLN A 324 10.82 2.78 -0.10
N TYR A 325 11.00 4.02 0.35
CA TYR A 325 10.81 4.49 1.73
C TYR A 325 10.53 6.00 1.72
N ARG A 326 10.19 6.62 2.87
CA ARG A 326 10.01 8.09 2.94
C ARG A 326 10.85 8.74 4.02
N ILE A 327 11.14 10.03 3.82
CA ILE A 327 11.70 10.96 4.82
C ILE A 327 10.84 12.22 4.82
N LEU A 328 10.47 12.75 6.00
CA LEU A 328 9.65 13.97 6.13
C LEU A 328 10.46 15.24 6.40
N HIS A 329 11.57 15.16 7.14
CA HIS A 329 12.27 16.34 7.65
C HIS A 329 13.69 16.45 7.10
N LEU A 330 14.03 17.63 6.57
CA LEU A 330 15.40 18.02 6.29
C LEU A 330 16.07 18.43 7.60
N ILE A 331 17.13 17.72 7.98
CA ILE A 331 17.98 18.01 9.13
C ILE A 331 19.42 18.23 8.67
N ASP A 332 20.16 19.12 9.31
CA ASP A 332 21.60 19.24 9.01
C ASP A 332 22.32 17.99 9.55
N PRO A 333 23.02 17.19 8.73
CA PRO A 333 23.68 15.98 9.21
C PRO A 333 24.82 16.28 10.20
N VAL A 334 25.32 17.53 10.28
CA VAL A 334 26.45 17.91 11.14
C VAL A 334 26.01 18.27 12.56
N ASP A 335 25.02 19.17 12.71
CA ASP A 335 24.57 19.65 14.02
C ASP A 335 23.14 19.20 14.40
N LYS A 336 22.53 18.37 13.54
CA LYS A 336 21.19 17.79 13.69
C LYS A 336 20.06 18.81 13.86
N LYS A 337 20.29 20.08 13.50
CA LYS A 337 19.21 21.09 13.51
C LYS A 337 18.19 20.81 12.42
N PHE A 338 16.94 21.06 12.77
CA PHE A 338 15.83 21.07 11.83
C PHE A 338 15.96 22.24 10.82
N LEU A 339 15.84 21.92 9.54
CA LEU A 339 15.89 22.88 8.44
C LEU A 339 14.48 23.17 7.94
N MET A 340 13.74 22.16 7.47
CA MET A 340 12.33 22.28 7.09
C MET A 340 11.69 20.90 6.92
N SER A 341 10.36 20.85 6.88
CA SER A 341 9.61 19.68 6.41
C SER A 341 9.55 19.70 4.88
N PHE A 342 9.83 18.55 4.27
CA PHE A 342 9.83 18.31 2.83
C PHE A 342 9.69 16.79 2.65
N GLU A 343 8.47 16.30 2.40
CA GLU A 343 8.24 14.85 2.32
C GLU A 343 8.74 14.31 0.98
N MET A 344 9.68 13.37 1.05
CA MET A 344 10.20 12.65 -0.12
C MET A 344 9.77 11.20 -0.07
N GLU A 345 9.09 10.75 -1.13
CA GLU A 345 9.05 9.33 -1.47
C GLU A 345 10.34 9.00 -2.23
N ILE A 346 11.18 8.16 -1.62
CA ILE A 346 12.49 7.80 -2.14
C ILE A 346 12.38 6.39 -2.71
N ARG A 347 12.42 6.28 -4.03
CA ARG A 347 12.35 5.02 -4.77
C ARG A 347 13.72 4.57 -5.22
N SER A 348 13.91 3.26 -5.27
CA SER A 348 15.06 2.62 -5.90
C SER A 348 14.99 2.78 -7.41
N ALA A 349 16.13 2.94 -8.10
CA ALA A 349 16.20 2.82 -9.56
C ALA A 349 15.80 1.41 -10.07
N GLN A 350 15.62 0.43 -9.18
CA GLN A 350 15.05 -0.90 -9.48
C GLN A 350 13.53 -0.96 -9.30
N HIS A 351 12.88 0.09 -8.81
CA HIS A 351 11.43 0.17 -8.67
C HIS A 351 10.76 0.06 -10.06
N PHE A 352 9.68 -0.70 -10.17
CA PHE A 352 9.01 -1.00 -11.45
C PHE A 352 8.46 0.22 -12.20
N ARG A 353 8.34 1.38 -11.52
CA ARG A 353 7.96 2.67 -12.12
C ARG A 353 9.15 3.55 -12.53
N TYR A 354 10.39 3.07 -12.37
CA TYR A 354 11.55 3.73 -12.93
C TYR A 354 11.62 3.46 -14.44
N LEU A 355 10.78 4.18 -15.20
CA LEU A 355 10.61 4.06 -16.65
C LEU A 355 11.77 4.69 -17.44
N ILE A 356 12.99 4.56 -16.92
CA ILE A 356 14.21 5.04 -17.53
C ILE A 356 15.09 3.84 -17.86
N HIS A 357 15.45 3.70 -19.13
CA HIS A 357 16.31 2.65 -19.64
C HIS A 357 17.59 2.52 -18.81
N ARG A 358 17.79 1.33 -18.23
CA ARG A 358 19.01 0.97 -17.50
C ARG A 358 19.90 0.05 -18.34
N SER A 359 21.21 0.19 -18.23
CA SER A 359 22.18 -0.65 -18.96
C SER A 359 22.42 -2.02 -18.31
N ASP A 360 21.97 -2.21 -17.06
CA ASP A 360 22.05 -3.47 -16.31
C ASP A 360 20.78 -4.33 -16.42
N VAL A 361 19.84 -3.96 -17.30
CA VAL A 361 18.55 -4.63 -17.51
C VAL A 361 18.38 -4.93 -19.00
N THR A 362 18.09 -6.18 -19.34
CA THR A 362 17.73 -6.57 -20.71
C THR A 362 16.35 -6.05 -21.10
N GLU A 363 16.05 -5.93 -22.40
CA GLU A 363 14.70 -5.54 -22.87
C GLU A 363 13.61 -6.54 -22.39
N GLU A 364 14.01 -7.79 -22.16
CA GLU A 364 13.16 -8.87 -21.64
C GLU A 364 12.90 -8.71 -20.13
N GLU A 365 13.90 -8.30 -19.34
CA GLU A 365 13.73 -7.94 -17.92
C GLU A 365 13.00 -6.59 -17.76
N GLU A 366 13.19 -5.63 -18.65
CA GLU A 366 12.46 -4.35 -18.69
C GLU A 366 10.99 -4.56 -19.10
N ALA A 367 10.68 -5.61 -19.85
CA ALA A 367 9.32 -6.09 -20.03
C ALA A 367 8.82 -6.89 -18.81
N ALA A 368 9.62 -7.78 -18.22
CA ALA A 368 9.21 -8.60 -17.09
C ALA A 368 8.94 -7.79 -15.81
N ASN A 369 9.71 -6.72 -15.56
CA ASN A 369 9.49 -5.79 -14.45
C ASN A 369 8.18 -4.99 -14.60
N GLU A 370 7.62 -4.89 -15.81
CA GLU A 370 6.27 -4.35 -16.06
C GLU A 370 5.18 -5.43 -15.99
N VAL A 371 5.56 -6.70 -16.12
CA VAL A 371 4.66 -7.84 -16.01
C VAL A 371 4.51 -8.25 -14.54
N LEU A 372 3.64 -7.50 -13.86
CA LEU A 372 2.69 -7.97 -12.83
C LEU A 372 3.20 -7.99 -11.35
N PRO A 373 2.28 -7.86 -10.37
CA PRO A 373 1.32 -8.92 -10.09
C PRO A 373 -0.18 -8.59 -10.32
N ILE A 374 -0.75 -9.12 -11.41
CA ILE A 374 -1.69 -10.24 -11.24
C ILE A 374 -0.86 -11.39 -10.66
N LEU A 375 -1.30 -11.97 -9.55
CA LEU A 375 -0.58 -13.04 -8.86
C LEU A 375 -0.12 -14.15 -9.83
N PRO A 376 1.12 -14.67 -9.72
CA PRO A 376 1.65 -15.63 -10.67
C PRO A 376 0.87 -16.95 -10.60
N THR A 377 0.12 -17.23 -11.67
CA THR A 377 -0.29 -18.60 -11.99
C THR A 377 0.96 -19.39 -12.37
N PHE A 378 1.37 -20.32 -11.51
CA PHE A 378 2.41 -21.29 -11.87
C PHE A 378 1.94 -22.10 -13.11
N PRO A 379 2.73 -22.19 -14.19
CA PRO A 379 2.36 -22.99 -15.34
C PRO A 379 2.41 -24.48 -14.97
N LEU A 380 1.23 -25.10 -14.82
CA LEU A 380 1.07 -26.51 -14.48
C LEU A 380 1.38 -27.41 -15.70
N ALA A 381 2.66 -27.48 -16.10
CA ALA A 381 3.13 -28.29 -17.22
C ALA A 381 3.20 -29.79 -16.86
N LEU A 382 2.04 -30.42 -16.64
CA LEU A 382 1.92 -31.87 -16.52
C LEU A 382 2.18 -32.55 -17.87
N LYS A 383 3.40 -33.07 -18.07
CA LYS A 383 3.69 -34.17 -19.00
C LYS A 383 4.50 -35.26 -18.30
N GLY A 384 3.79 -36.21 -17.70
CA GLY A 384 4.39 -37.44 -17.20
C GLY A 384 4.63 -38.47 -18.32
N SER A 385 5.74 -39.20 -18.24
CA SER A 385 5.86 -40.61 -18.65
C SER A 385 7.16 -41.18 -18.06
N ALA A 386 7.13 -42.45 -17.64
CA ALA A 386 8.18 -43.07 -16.82
C ALA A 386 9.04 -44.07 -17.61
N ALA A 387 10.28 -44.34 -17.14
CA ALA A 387 10.92 -45.68 -17.22
C ALA A 387 12.23 -45.84 -16.39
N VAL A 388 12.13 -46.73 -15.40
CA VAL A 388 13.11 -47.65 -14.75
C VAL A 388 14.50 -47.90 -15.39
N ILE A 389 15.55 -48.07 -14.53
CA ILE A 389 16.68 -49.07 -14.54
C ILE A 389 17.46 -48.91 -13.20
N VAL A 390 17.35 -49.76 -12.15
CA VAL A 390 17.93 -51.10 -11.82
C VAL A 390 19.28 -51.10 -11.04
N MET A 391 19.25 -51.55 -9.77
CA MET A 391 20.25 -52.27 -8.89
C MET A 391 21.75 -51.81 -8.79
N GLN A 392 22.56 -52.09 -7.75
CA GLN A 392 22.54 -53.11 -6.68
C GLN A 392 23.41 -52.77 -5.42
N ASN A 393 23.04 -53.32 -4.25
CA ASN A 393 23.75 -53.67 -2.99
C ASN A 393 25.23 -53.28 -2.67
N ASN A 394 25.54 -52.98 -1.39
CA ASN A 394 26.11 -53.99 -0.45
C ASN A 394 26.30 -53.59 1.06
N THR A 395 25.80 -54.47 1.96
CA THR A 395 26.37 -54.96 3.28
C THR A 395 26.85 -53.99 4.40
N LEU A 396 26.21 -53.92 5.60
CA LEU A 396 26.27 -54.80 6.83
C LEU A 396 27.38 -54.40 7.87
N PRO A 397 27.33 -54.77 9.20
CA PRO A 397 26.23 -55.25 10.07
C PRO A 397 26.18 -54.60 11.51
N VAL A 398 25.35 -55.17 12.41
CA VAL A 398 25.11 -54.84 13.84
C VAL A 398 25.80 -55.84 14.81
N ALA A 399 25.96 -55.51 16.11
CA ALA A 399 26.28 -56.45 17.20
C ALA A 399 25.68 -56.05 18.59
N ASP A 400 25.51 -57.01 19.51
CA ASP A 400 24.60 -57.01 20.69
C ASP A 400 25.19 -56.70 22.11
N GLY A 401 24.33 -56.40 23.11
CA GLY A 401 24.52 -56.74 24.56
C GLY A 401 24.02 -55.73 25.65
N VAL A 402 23.95 -56.03 26.97
CA VAL A 402 23.15 -57.08 27.68
C VAL A 402 22.98 -56.86 29.23
N LYS A 403 21.76 -57.09 29.78
CA LYS A 403 21.34 -57.43 31.20
C LYS A 403 21.68 -56.57 32.47
N SER A 404 20.61 -56.08 33.17
CA SER A 404 20.16 -56.17 34.62
C SER A 404 21.14 -56.33 35.84
N PRO A 405 20.79 -56.15 37.17
CA PRO A 405 19.50 -55.83 37.88
C PRO A 405 19.56 -54.84 39.12
N LEU A 406 18.44 -54.71 39.88
CA LEU A 406 18.22 -54.02 41.21
C LEU A 406 18.65 -54.89 42.44
N PRO A 407 18.82 -54.39 43.70
CA PRO A 407 17.73 -54.35 44.74
C PRO A 407 17.92 -53.26 45.88
N PRO A 408 17.41 -53.33 47.17
CA PRO A 408 16.35 -52.42 47.62
C PRO A 408 16.42 -51.75 49.04
N GLY A 409 15.61 -50.68 49.25
CA GLY A 409 14.77 -50.50 50.46
C GLY A 409 15.21 -49.61 51.65
N LYS A 410 14.41 -48.55 51.94
CA LYS A 410 13.82 -48.16 53.27
C LYS A 410 13.06 -46.81 53.20
N ALA A 411 12.12 -46.58 54.12
CA ALA A 411 11.26 -45.38 54.20
C ALA A 411 11.33 -44.74 55.62
N PRO A 412 10.54 -43.70 55.95
CA PRO A 412 10.76 -42.29 55.59
C PRO A 412 11.01 -41.39 56.83
N MET A 413 11.44 -40.13 56.65
CA MET A 413 11.51 -39.13 57.73
C MET A 413 10.91 -37.76 57.35
N HIS A 414 10.43 -37.06 58.38
CA HIS A 414 9.53 -35.90 58.33
C HIS A 414 10.28 -34.56 58.12
N PRO A 415 9.73 -33.59 57.37
CA PRO A 415 10.45 -32.36 56.99
C PRO A 415 10.32 -31.25 58.06
N ALA A 416 11.28 -31.14 58.99
CA ALA A 416 11.28 -30.09 60.01
C ALA A 416 12.68 -29.65 60.52
N ALA A 417 13.71 -29.63 59.66
CA ALA A 417 14.99 -28.99 60.00
C ALA A 417 15.79 -28.60 58.74
N LEU A 418 15.91 -27.29 58.48
CA LEU A 418 17.03 -26.55 57.86
C LEU A 418 16.53 -25.28 57.14
N LYS A 419 16.48 -24.17 57.88
CA LYS A 419 16.52 -22.81 57.32
C LYS A 419 17.85 -22.16 57.69
N ARG A 420 18.40 -21.37 56.74
CA ARG A 420 19.54 -20.43 56.83
C ARG A 420 20.96 -21.03 56.90
N PHE A 421 21.70 -20.86 55.80
CA PHE A 421 22.87 -19.95 55.68
C PHE A 421 23.13 -19.69 54.17
N PRO A 422 23.98 -18.72 53.75
CA PRO A 422 23.78 -17.97 52.50
C PRO A 422 24.70 -18.40 51.35
N THR A 423 24.42 -17.90 50.15
CA THR A 423 25.32 -17.85 48.98
C THR A 423 26.01 -19.18 48.59
N LEU A 424 25.25 -20.10 48.00
CA LEU A 424 25.82 -21.19 47.19
C LEU A 424 25.80 -20.80 45.71
N ARG A 425 26.94 -20.94 45.02
CA ARG A 425 27.04 -20.76 43.56
C ARG A 425 26.11 -21.76 42.85
N ARG A 426 25.55 -21.36 41.69
CA ARG A 426 24.64 -22.14 40.82
C ARG A 426 25.12 -23.56 40.42
N ASN A 427 26.39 -23.91 40.66
CA ASN A 427 26.99 -25.20 40.31
C ASN A 427 27.24 -26.10 41.54
N SER A 428 26.49 -25.92 42.64
CA SER A 428 26.57 -26.79 43.81
C SER A 428 25.82 -28.10 43.60
N PHE A 429 26.44 -29.23 43.96
CA PHE A 429 25.81 -30.56 44.02
C PHE A 429 24.51 -30.56 44.84
N LEU A 430 24.41 -29.72 45.88
CA LEU A 430 23.19 -29.56 46.67
C LEU A 430 22.03 -28.92 45.88
N PHE A 431 22.32 -28.05 44.91
CA PHE A 431 21.30 -27.46 44.03
C PHE A 431 20.78 -28.49 43.01
N GLN A 432 21.68 -29.31 42.46
CA GLN A 432 21.32 -30.45 41.60
C GLN A 432 20.51 -31.51 42.36
N LEU A 433 20.85 -31.79 43.62
CA LEU A 433 20.05 -32.64 44.51
C LEU A 433 18.69 -32.01 44.83
N GLN A 434 18.60 -30.69 44.99
CA GLN A 434 17.34 -30.01 45.26
C GLN A 434 16.39 -30.08 44.04
N ASP A 435 16.90 -29.89 42.82
CA ASP A 435 16.16 -30.16 41.57
C ASP A 435 15.74 -31.64 41.47
N GLN A 436 16.64 -32.59 41.74
CA GLN A 436 16.31 -34.03 41.69
C GLN A 436 15.25 -34.44 42.74
N ILE A 437 15.27 -33.84 43.93
CA ILE A 437 14.27 -34.09 44.98
C ILE A 437 12.92 -33.44 44.63
N GLN A 438 12.93 -32.28 43.96
CA GLN A 438 11.71 -31.64 43.45
C GLN A 438 11.09 -32.45 42.31
N MET A 439 11.90 -32.90 41.33
CA MET A 439 11.49 -33.78 40.23
C MET A 439 10.89 -35.12 40.70
N HIS A 440 11.23 -35.59 41.90
CA HIS A 440 10.66 -36.81 42.49
C HIS A 440 9.31 -36.62 43.19
N LYS A 441 8.83 -35.38 43.39
CA LYS A 441 7.49 -35.08 43.91
C LYS A 441 6.47 -34.74 42.82
N GLU A 442 6.94 -34.32 41.65
CA GLU A 442 6.09 -33.94 40.53
C GLU A 442 5.58 -35.18 39.79
N THR A 443 4.28 -35.23 39.53
CA THR A 443 3.68 -36.29 38.72
C THR A 443 4.23 -36.23 37.30
N GLU A 444 4.29 -37.37 36.63
CA GLU A 444 4.76 -37.49 35.24
C GLU A 444 4.13 -36.46 34.26
N PRO A 445 2.80 -36.20 34.29
CA PRO A 445 2.20 -35.12 33.50
C PRO A 445 2.65 -33.70 33.87
N GLN A 446 3.00 -33.41 35.14
CA GLN A 446 3.53 -32.09 35.53
C GLN A 446 4.92 -31.85 34.92
N ARG A 447 5.77 -32.88 34.90
CA ARG A 447 7.11 -32.80 34.29
C ARG A 447 7.05 -32.64 32.76
N GLN A 448 6.15 -33.34 32.09
CA GLN A 448 5.91 -33.15 30.65
C GLN A 448 5.44 -31.71 30.36
N ARG A 449 4.48 -31.19 31.13
CA ARG A 449 3.98 -29.81 30.96
C ARG A 449 5.06 -28.74 31.18
N GLN A 450 5.94 -28.92 32.15
CA GLN A 450 7.09 -28.03 32.34
C GLN A 450 8.11 -28.09 31.18
N GLN A 451 8.29 -29.25 30.55
CA GLN A 451 9.16 -29.39 29.38
C GLN A 451 8.57 -28.69 28.16
N GLU A 452 7.27 -28.87 27.91
CA GLU A 452 6.52 -28.18 26.83
C GLU A 452 6.61 -26.66 26.99
N VAL A 453 6.34 -26.12 28.19
CA VAL A 453 6.45 -24.67 28.46
C VAL A 453 7.88 -24.15 28.22
N LYS A 454 8.91 -24.88 28.65
CA LYS A 454 10.32 -24.51 28.40
C LYS A 454 10.70 -24.54 26.92
N GLN A 455 10.06 -25.37 26.11
CA GLN A 455 10.27 -25.44 24.66
C GLN A 455 9.64 -24.23 23.95
N ILE A 456 8.37 -23.94 24.25
CA ILE A 456 7.64 -22.77 23.72
C ILE A 456 8.34 -21.46 24.08
N TYR A 457 8.80 -21.35 25.33
CA TYR A 457 9.57 -20.20 25.80
C TYR A 457 10.82 -19.93 24.95
N ARG A 458 11.61 -20.97 24.63
CA ARG A 458 12.81 -20.83 23.78
C ARG A 458 12.49 -20.37 22.36
N ILE A 459 11.37 -20.81 21.80
CA ILE A 459 10.94 -20.41 20.45
C ILE A 459 10.52 -18.95 20.45
N LEU A 460 9.72 -18.51 21.44
CA LEU A 460 9.23 -17.14 21.52
C LEU A 460 10.32 -16.11 21.87
N GLN A 461 11.45 -16.56 22.45
CA GLN A 461 12.66 -15.74 22.60
C GLN A 461 13.37 -15.44 21.27
N ARG A 462 13.15 -16.22 20.20
CA ARG A 462 13.61 -15.88 18.84
C ARG A 462 12.67 -14.84 18.24
N ALA A 463 13.24 -13.85 17.55
CA ALA A 463 12.48 -12.88 16.76
C ALA A 463 11.61 -13.60 15.70
N PRO A 464 10.38 -13.12 15.38
CA PRO A 464 9.46 -13.76 14.44
C PRO A 464 10.09 -14.19 13.10
N GLU A 465 11.00 -13.38 12.58
CA GLU A 465 11.68 -13.57 11.30
C GLU A 465 12.66 -14.74 11.36
N ALA A 466 13.32 -14.92 12.50
CA ALA A 466 14.36 -15.91 12.75
C ALA A 466 13.82 -17.29 13.17
N ARG A 467 12.50 -17.50 13.23
CA ARG A 467 11.88 -18.78 13.57
C ARG A 467 11.82 -19.72 12.37
N GLU A 468 12.20 -20.96 12.58
CA GLU A 468 12.18 -22.02 11.58
C GLU A 468 10.80 -22.68 11.49
N ALA A 469 10.47 -23.30 10.35
CA ALA A 469 9.14 -23.89 10.12
C ALA A 469 8.75 -24.90 11.23
N HIS A 470 9.68 -25.76 11.65
CA HIS A 470 9.45 -26.75 12.71
C HIS A 470 9.18 -26.13 14.09
N GLU A 471 9.71 -24.93 14.35
CA GLU A 471 9.44 -24.19 15.58
C GLU A 471 8.05 -23.57 15.55
N ILE A 472 7.62 -23.09 14.37
CA ILE A 472 6.25 -22.59 14.14
C ILE A 472 5.22 -23.72 14.24
N ASP A 473 5.55 -24.92 13.72
CA ASP A 473 4.72 -26.12 13.87
C ASP A 473 4.56 -26.49 15.35
N THR A 474 5.66 -26.45 16.13
CA THR A 474 5.64 -26.70 17.59
C THR A 474 4.76 -25.68 18.33
N LEU A 475 4.84 -24.39 17.97
CA LEU A 475 3.97 -23.34 18.54
C LEU A 475 2.50 -23.61 18.21
N TYR A 476 2.21 -23.96 16.96
CA TYR A 476 0.85 -24.24 16.48
C TYR A 476 0.21 -25.43 17.21
N GLU A 477 0.94 -26.54 17.37
CA GLU A 477 0.47 -27.70 18.14
C GLU A 477 0.15 -27.33 19.60
N TRP A 478 1.00 -26.53 20.26
CA TRP A 478 0.76 -26.10 21.63
C TRP A 478 -0.47 -25.19 21.76
N VAL A 479 -0.65 -24.26 20.82
CA VAL A 479 -1.80 -23.34 20.76
C VAL A 479 -3.12 -24.10 20.59
N LEU A 480 -3.13 -25.19 19.80
CA LEU A 480 -4.29 -26.08 19.67
C LEU A 480 -4.49 -27.01 20.88
N LYS A 481 -3.43 -27.38 21.59
CA LYS A 481 -3.51 -28.24 22.78
C LYS A 481 -4.01 -27.50 24.02
N ASN A 482 -3.71 -26.20 24.16
CA ASN A 482 -4.20 -25.38 25.26
C ASN A 482 -5.67 -24.97 25.05
N GLY A 483 -6.56 -25.36 25.96
CA GLY A 483 -8.02 -25.23 25.79
C GLY A 483 -8.52 -23.82 25.51
N SER A 484 -7.99 -22.80 26.20
CA SER A 484 -8.46 -21.40 26.01
C SER A 484 -7.97 -20.76 24.72
N THR A 485 -6.83 -21.20 24.17
CA THR A 485 -6.38 -20.75 22.84
C THR A 485 -6.98 -21.59 21.72
N ASN A 486 -7.21 -22.89 21.95
CA ASN A 486 -7.88 -23.76 20.99
C ASN A 486 -9.23 -23.18 20.56
N THR A 487 -10.06 -22.70 21.49
CA THR A 487 -11.34 -22.04 21.17
C THR A 487 -11.21 -20.85 20.20
N ILE A 488 -10.04 -20.20 20.12
CA ILE A 488 -9.78 -19.03 19.28
C ILE A 488 -9.11 -19.42 17.94
N PHE A 489 -8.39 -20.55 17.89
CA PHE A 489 -7.67 -21.05 16.71
C PHE A 489 -8.40 -22.19 15.97
N GLN A 490 -9.40 -22.81 16.60
CA GLN A 490 -10.21 -23.88 16.03
C GLN A 490 -11.08 -23.35 14.88
N GLY A 491 -10.99 -23.98 13.71
CA GLY A 491 -11.75 -23.62 12.51
C GLY A 491 -10.98 -22.79 11.48
N ALA A 492 -9.80 -22.25 11.82
CA ALA A 492 -8.96 -21.52 10.88
C ALA A 492 -8.03 -22.45 10.09
N GLN A 493 -7.67 -22.03 8.88
CA GLN A 493 -6.75 -22.77 8.02
C GLN A 493 -5.34 -22.79 8.63
N GLU A 494 -4.71 -23.98 8.62
CA GLU A 494 -3.39 -24.24 9.20
C GLU A 494 -2.31 -23.24 8.76
N ILE A 495 -2.29 -22.86 7.47
CA ILE A 495 -1.34 -21.90 6.91
C ILE A 495 -1.43 -20.53 7.61
N ILE A 496 -2.63 -20.10 7.97
CA ILE A 496 -2.88 -18.79 8.59
C ILE A 496 -2.60 -18.87 10.09
N CYS A 497 -2.99 -19.96 10.75
CA CYS A 497 -2.63 -20.22 12.14
C CYS A 497 -1.11 -20.22 12.35
N LYS A 498 -0.34 -20.84 11.43
CA LYS A 498 1.14 -20.84 11.47
C LYS A 498 1.73 -19.44 11.23
N THR A 499 1.14 -18.65 10.33
CA THR A 499 1.53 -17.24 10.13
C THR A 499 1.32 -16.44 11.43
N ILE A 500 0.18 -16.60 12.09
CA ILE A 500 -0.16 -15.94 13.35
C ILE A 500 0.76 -16.42 14.49
N CYS A 501 1.10 -17.72 14.55
CA CYS A 501 2.08 -18.25 15.50
C CYS A 501 3.50 -17.68 15.28
N ARG A 502 3.85 -17.34 14.04
CA ARG A 502 5.11 -16.65 13.75
C ARG A 502 5.14 -15.24 14.35
N GLU A 503 4.05 -14.50 14.24
CA GLU A 503 3.92 -13.11 14.73
C GLU A 503 3.82 -12.97 16.28
N MET A 504 3.61 -14.08 17.01
CA MET A 504 3.52 -14.07 18.48
C MET A 504 4.80 -13.56 19.15
N THR A 505 4.68 -12.69 20.14
CA THR A 505 5.83 -12.17 20.92
C THR A 505 5.74 -12.57 22.39
N LEU A 506 6.88 -12.56 23.09
CA LEU A 506 6.98 -12.88 24.52
C LEU A 506 7.02 -11.60 25.36
N LEU A 507 6.24 -11.54 26.44
CA LEU A 507 6.35 -10.53 27.49
C LEU A 507 6.56 -11.24 28.83
N GLU A 508 7.49 -10.75 29.65
CA GLU A 508 7.72 -11.26 31.00
C GLU A 508 7.62 -10.13 32.01
N LEU A 509 6.89 -10.36 33.10
CA LEU A 509 6.72 -9.39 34.18
C LEU A 509 7.01 -10.03 35.54
N PRO A 510 7.67 -9.30 36.46
CA PRO A 510 7.89 -9.79 37.82
C PRO A 510 6.57 -9.84 38.62
N ALA A 511 6.60 -10.51 39.77
CA ALA A 511 5.53 -10.41 40.76
C ALA A 511 5.27 -8.92 41.10
N GLN A 512 4.00 -8.56 41.24
CA GLN A 512 3.49 -7.18 41.40
C GLN A 512 3.68 -6.27 40.18
N GLY A 513 4.15 -6.78 39.03
CA GLY A 513 4.14 -6.04 37.76
C GLY A 513 2.72 -5.75 37.28
N VAL A 514 2.48 -4.57 36.69
CA VAL A 514 1.18 -4.20 36.10
C VAL A 514 1.23 -4.46 34.60
N VAL A 515 0.26 -5.23 34.07
CA VAL A 515 0.16 -5.55 32.64
C VAL A 515 -0.51 -4.41 31.87
N CYS A 516 -1.54 -3.79 32.46
CA CYS A 516 -2.23 -2.60 31.95
C CYS A 516 -3.10 -1.96 33.05
N TYR A 517 -3.43 -0.67 32.93
CA TYR A 517 -4.40 -0.01 33.81
C TYR A 517 -5.77 0.13 33.14
N GLN A 518 -6.82 0.17 33.97
CA GLN A 518 -8.17 0.52 33.55
C GLN A 518 -8.19 1.92 32.92
N GLY A 519 -8.81 2.04 31.75
CA GLY A 519 -8.96 3.30 31.00
C GLY A 519 -7.84 3.58 30.00
N ASP A 520 -6.76 2.79 29.97
CA ASP A 520 -5.71 2.89 28.97
C ASP A 520 -6.19 2.38 27.60
N TYR A 521 -5.59 2.87 26.52
CA TYR A 521 -5.71 2.22 25.21
C TYR A 521 -4.82 0.97 25.17
N GLY A 522 -5.20 -0.03 24.37
CA GLY A 522 -4.39 -1.23 24.22
C GLY A 522 -4.71 -1.99 22.94
N ASP A 523 -3.67 -2.50 22.29
CA ASP A 523 -3.71 -3.18 20.99
C ASP A 523 -3.28 -4.65 21.06
N THR A 524 -3.02 -5.15 22.27
CA THR A 524 -2.42 -6.45 22.54
C THR A 524 -3.38 -7.36 23.31
N PHE A 525 -3.54 -8.58 22.84
CA PHE A 525 -4.21 -9.71 23.49
C PHE A 525 -3.16 -10.59 24.17
N TYR A 526 -3.46 -11.11 25.36
CA TYR A 526 -2.49 -11.85 26.18
C TYR A 526 -2.94 -13.29 26.46
N VAL A 527 -1.99 -14.23 26.40
CA VAL A 527 -2.14 -15.63 26.81
C VAL A 527 -1.11 -15.94 27.88
N ILE A 528 -1.51 -16.47 29.04
CA ILE A 528 -0.59 -16.80 30.14
C ILE A 528 0.08 -18.14 29.86
N ILE A 529 1.41 -18.15 29.70
CA ILE A 529 2.21 -19.38 29.52
C ILE A 529 2.50 -20.01 30.89
N SER A 530 2.90 -19.17 31.85
CA SER A 530 3.29 -19.57 33.20
C SER A 530 3.13 -18.36 34.14
N GLY A 531 2.82 -18.61 35.41
CA GLY A 531 2.47 -17.60 36.40
C GLY A 531 0.96 -17.33 36.47
N SER A 532 0.57 -16.23 37.12
CA SER A 532 -0.82 -15.90 37.40
C SER A 532 -1.04 -14.40 37.61
N VAL A 533 -2.26 -13.92 37.32
CA VAL A 533 -2.64 -12.51 37.40
C VAL A 533 -3.99 -12.29 38.10
N SER A 534 -4.13 -11.12 38.71
CA SER A 534 -5.36 -10.65 39.33
C SER A 534 -5.92 -9.41 38.63
N LEU A 535 -7.24 -9.38 38.43
CA LEU A 535 -7.99 -8.33 37.73
C LEU A 535 -8.74 -7.46 38.74
N PHE A 536 -8.61 -6.13 38.60
CA PHE A 536 -9.24 -5.13 39.46
C PHE A 536 -10.02 -4.09 38.64
N ILE A 537 -11.22 -3.70 39.10
CA ILE A 537 -11.99 -2.59 38.52
C ILE A 537 -12.34 -1.57 39.59
N ASN A 538 -12.04 -0.31 39.30
CA ASN A 538 -12.55 0.82 40.04
C ASN A 538 -13.89 1.30 39.44
N ALA A 539 -14.97 1.15 40.21
CA ALA A 539 -16.31 1.58 39.83
C ALA A 539 -16.53 3.11 39.88
N LYS A 540 -15.55 3.87 40.40
CA LYS A 540 -15.53 5.34 40.40
C LYS A 540 -14.15 5.81 39.93
N PRO A 541 -13.85 5.74 38.62
CA PRO A 541 -12.58 6.21 38.10
C PRO A 541 -12.41 7.70 38.44
N LYS A 542 -11.36 8.03 39.20
CA LYS A 542 -10.88 9.41 39.22
C LYS A 542 -10.36 9.71 37.82
N PRO A 543 -10.70 10.84 37.19
CA PRO A 543 -10.06 11.22 35.93
C PRO A 543 -8.56 11.32 36.18
N ARG A 544 -7.76 10.53 35.46
CA ARG A 544 -6.31 10.77 35.36
C ARG A 544 -6.17 12.19 34.81
N SER A 545 -5.40 13.03 35.49
CA SER A 545 -5.03 14.34 34.96
C SER A 545 -4.39 14.15 33.60
N VAL A 546 -4.89 14.88 32.60
CA VAL A 546 -4.17 15.06 31.35
C VAL A 546 -2.79 15.60 31.72
N ILE A 547 -1.74 15.03 31.15
CA ILE A 547 -0.41 15.62 31.25
C ILE A 547 -0.44 16.81 30.28
N ASP A 548 -0.77 17.99 30.79
CA ASP A 548 -0.67 19.23 30.02
C ASP A 548 0.81 19.47 29.70
N GLU A 549 1.20 19.35 28.42
CA GLU A 549 2.56 19.59 27.96
C GLU A 549 2.99 21.07 28.08
N ASP A 550 2.04 21.96 28.41
CA ASP A 550 2.16 23.41 28.26
C ASP A 550 2.76 24.16 29.47
N ASN A 551 3.25 23.45 30.49
CA ASN A 551 3.77 24.07 31.74
C ASN A 551 5.26 23.84 31.98
N ASN A 552 6.07 24.38 31.08
CA ASN A 552 7.53 24.29 31.14
C ASN A 552 8.15 25.45 31.97
N GLN A 553 8.50 25.20 33.24
CA GLN A 553 9.78 25.66 33.81
C GLN A 553 10.12 25.12 35.21
N ARG A 554 11.32 24.55 35.33
CA ARG A 554 12.16 24.37 36.53
C ARG A 554 11.58 23.53 37.68
N SER A 555 12.16 22.35 37.91
CA SER A 555 13.31 22.23 38.83
C SER A 555 13.78 20.78 38.97
N LEU A 556 15.11 20.59 38.87
CA LEU A 556 15.95 19.56 39.53
C LEU A 556 15.41 18.12 39.68
N CYS A 557 16.20 17.19 39.11
CA CYS A 557 16.45 15.83 39.59
C CYS A 557 15.82 15.46 40.94
N VAL A 558 14.74 14.69 40.88
CA VAL A 558 14.23 13.83 41.95
C VAL A 558 14.05 12.45 41.32
N ASP A 559 14.46 11.40 42.02
CA ASP A 559 14.42 10.03 41.52
C ASP A 559 13.00 9.61 41.12
N ASP A 560 12.85 8.94 39.96
CA ASP A 560 11.63 8.24 39.55
C ASP A 560 11.42 7.00 40.45
N GLU A 561 11.05 7.25 41.71
CA GLU A 561 10.37 6.26 42.56
C GLU A 561 9.01 5.97 41.93
N GLU A 562 9.02 5.00 41.01
CA GLU A 562 7.86 4.35 40.41
C GLU A 562 6.81 4.05 41.50
N VAL A 563 5.78 4.91 41.62
CA VAL A 563 4.78 4.82 42.69
C VAL A 563 3.94 3.57 42.48
N LYS A 564 4.41 2.45 43.02
CA LYS A 564 3.71 1.17 43.09
C LYS A 564 2.50 1.33 44.00
N LEU A 565 1.38 1.70 43.37
CA LEU A 565 0.06 1.72 44.00
C LEU A 565 -0.20 0.32 44.59
N GLN A 566 -0.55 0.30 45.88
CA GLN A 566 -0.83 -0.95 46.59
C GLN A 566 -2.11 -1.60 46.06
N PRO A 567 -2.29 -2.93 46.16
CA PRO A 567 -3.44 -3.65 45.58
C PRO A 567 -4.81 -3.07 45.94
N GLU A 568 -4.96 -2.49 47.14
CA GLU A 568 -6.20 -1.87 47.63
C GLU A 568 -6.58 -0.59 46.85
N GLN A 569 -5.69 -0.04 46.03
CA GLN A 569 -5.89 1.21 45.28
C GLN A 569 -6.38 0.99 43.84
N TYR A 570 -6.29 -0.24 43.30
CA TYR A 570 -6.76 -0.56 41.94
C TYR A 570 -8.28 -0.78 41.85
N GLY A 571 -8.98 -0.83 42.98
CA GLY A 571 -10.43 -1.02 43.05
C GLY A 571 -10.81 -2.43 43.52
N THR A 572 -12.01 -2.87 43.13
CA THR A 572 -12.55 -4.16 43.54
C THR A 572 -11.89 -5.30 42.75
N PHE A 573 -11.35 -6.29 43.43
CA PHE A 573 -10.90 -7.54 42.82
C PHE A 573 -12.08 -8.27 42.15
N ILE A 574 -11.89 -8.71 40.90
CA ILE A 574 -12.90 -9.43 40.11
C ILE A 574 -12.56 -10.90 39.96
N LYS A 575 -11.35 -11.19 39.47
CA LYS A 575 -10.98 -12.53 39.01
C LYS A 575 -9.46 -12.72 39.05
N HIS A 576 -9.06 -13.93 39.39
CA HIS A 576 -7.70 -14.41 39.23
C HIS A 576 -7.64 -15.35 38.01
N ILE A 577 -6.58 -15.25 37.20
CA ILE A 577 -6.37 -16.04 35.99
C ILE A 577 -4.98 -16.68 36.07
N THR A 578 -4.93 -18.01 35.96
CA THR A 578 -3.72 -18.82 36.02
C THR A 578 -3.22 -19.20 34.61
N ASP A 579 -2.13 -19.97 34.58
CA ASP A 579 -1.56 -20.60 33.39
C ASP A 579 -2.60 -21.20 32.42
N GLY A 580 -2.42 -20.92 31.13
CA GLY A 580 -3.33 -21.28 30.05
C GLY A 580 -4.44 -20.26 29.78
N GLY A 581 -4.78 -19.40 30.76
CA GLY A 581 -5.83 -18.40 30.62
C GLY A 581 -5.48 -17.25 29.66
N THR A 582 -6.51 -16.52 29.22
CA THR A 582 -6.42 -15.43 28.23
C THR A 582 -7.17 -14.18 28.69
N PHE A 583 -6.75 -13.01 28.21
CA PHE A 583 -7.44 -11.74 28.46
C PHE A 583 -7.04 -10.62 27.49
N GLY A 584 -7.88 -9.59 27.42
CA GLY A 584 -7.61 -8.32 26.73
C GLY A 584 -8.33 -8.16 25.40
N GLU A 585 -9.16 -9.13 25.02
CA GLU A 585 -9.92 -9.25 23.78
C GLU A 585 -10.73 -8.00 23.40
N LEU A 586 -11.41 -7.36 24.36
CA LEU A 586 -12.32 -6.24 24.08
C LEU A 586 -11.62 -5.03 23.43
N ALA A 587 -10.45 -4.63 23.95
CA ALA A 587 -9.68 -3.50 23.40
C ALA A 587 -8.98 -3.84 22.07
N VAL A 588 -8.96 -5.13 21.71
CA VAL A 588 -8.35 -5.63 20.48
C VAL A 588 -9.41 -5.80 19.38
N MET A 589 -10.65 -6.16 19.75
CA MET A 589 -11.79 -6.17 18.84
C MET A 589 -12.16 -4.76 18.36
N ASP A 590 -12.33 -3.81 19.28
CA ASP A 590 -12.72 -2.42 18.98
C ASP A 590 -11.52 -1.46 19.17
N PRO A 591 -11.04 -0.76 18.13
CA PRO A 591 -9.95 0.21 18.23
C PRO A 591 -10.22 1.40 19.16
N THR A 592 -11.50 1.74 19.39
CA THR A 592 -11.92 2.86 20.26
C THR A 592 -12.07 2.44 21.72
N ALA A 593 -12.17 1.14 22.00
CA ALA A 593 -12.34 0.60 23.33
C ALA A 593 -11.08 0.74 24.19
N ARG A 594 -11.28 1.14 25.44
CA ARG A 594 -10.25 1.23 26.48
C ARG A 594 -10.26 -0.03 27.35
N ARG A 595 -9.14 -0.32 28.02
CA ARG A 595 -9.01 -1.44 28.96
C ARG A 595 -10.05 -1.32 30.09
N SER A 596 -10.92 -2.32 30.23
CA SER A 596 -12.01 -2.30 31.20
C SER A 596 -11.57 -2.50 32.65
N CYS A 597 -10.35 -3.01 32.88
CA CYS A 597 -9.80 -3.34 34.20
C CYS A 597 -8.28 -3.11 34.24
N THR A 598 -7.74 -3.00 35.46
CA THR A 598 -6.31 -3.05 35.75
C THR A 598 -5.91 -4.49 36.04
N ILE A 599 -4.75 -4.92 35.54
CA ILE A 599 -4.28 -6.31 35.66
C ILE A 599 -2.88 -6.34 36.26
N THR A 600 -2.67 -7.12 37.32
CA THR A 600 -1.38 -7.24 38.02
C THR A 600 -0.93 -8.69 38.13
N CYS A 601 0.37 -8.94 38.02
CA CYS A 601 0.98 -10.24 38.24
C CYS A 601 1.06 -10.59 39.73
N ASP A 602 0.53 -11.75 40.12
CA ASP A 602 0.61 -12.23 41.50
C ASP A 602 1.97 -12.90 41.78
N GLU A 603 2.56 -13.51 40.75
CA GLU A 603 3.89 -14.11 40.73
C GLU A 603 4.61 -13.75 39.40
N PRO A 604 5.90 -14.08 39.21
CA PRO A 604 6.57 -13.84 37.93
C PRO A 604 5.84 -14.56 36.79
N THR A 605 5.36 -13.80 35.82
CA THR A 605 4.40 -14.28 34.81
C THR A 605 4.90 -14.00 33.40
N SER A 606 4.83 -15.01 32.54
CA SER A 606 5.24 -14.94 31.13
C SER A 606 4.01 -15.06 30.23
N PHE A 607 3.87 -14.14 29.27
CA PHE A 607 2.72 -14.00 28.37
C PHE A 607 3.13 -14.17 26.91
N ILE A 608 2.28 -14.82 26.12
CA ILE A 608 2.25 -14.63 24.67
C ILE A 608 1.44 -13.36 24.39
N CYS A 609 2.02 -12.45 23.62
CA CYS A 609 1.38 -11.22 23.15
C CYS A 609 1.00 -11.36 21.68
N LEU A 610 -0.25 -11.05 21.35
CA LEU A 610 -0.78 -11.01 19.99
C LEU A 610 -1.34 -9.63 19.68
N LYS A 611 -0.85 -8.99 18.61
CA LYS A 611 -1.27 -7.65 18.19
C LYS A 611 -2.63 -7.66 17.47
N ARG A 612 -3.30 -6.50 17.48
CA ARG A 612 -4.64 -6.30 16.90
C ARG A 612 -4.82 -6.88 15.50
N GLY A 613 -3.95 -6.54 14.56
CA GLY A 613 -4.06 -7.05 13.18
C GLY A 613 -3.96 -8.58 13.08
N ALA A 614 -3.26 -9.25 14.00
CA ALA A 614 -3.16 -10.70 14.04
C ALA A 614 -4.37 -11.35 14.75
N TYR A 615 -4.84 -10.78 15.85
CA TYR A 615 -6.03 -11.24 16.57
C TYR A 615 -7.31 -11.05 15.76
N GLN A 616 -7.48 -9.91 15.08
CA GLN A 616 -8.63 -9.65 14.20
C GLN A 616 -8.63 -10.58 12.98
N ARG A 617 -7.46 -10.85 12.36
CA ARG A 617 -7.33 -11.90 11.33
C ARG A 617 -7.76 -13.26 11.87
N LEU A 618 -7.28 -13.65 13.05
CA LEU A 618 -7.62 -14.93 13.68
C LEU A 618 -9.14 -15.10 13.85
N ILE A 619 -9.78 -14.14 14.53
CA ILE A 619 -11.23 -14.15 14.82
C ILE A 619 -12.07 -14.12 13.54
N ARG A 620 -11.69 -13.31 12.54
CA ARG A 620 -12.37 -13.23 11.24
C ARG A 620 -12.37 -14.56 10.50
N ILE A 621 -11.38 -15.42 10.77
CA ILE A 621 -11.23 -16.71 10.09
C ILE A 621 -11.83 -17.86 10.92
N THR A 622 -11.69 -17.88 12.24
CA THR A 622 -12.32 -18.94 13.06
C THR A 622 -13.83 -18.78 13.18
N ASN A 623 -14.34 -17.55 13.19
CA ASN A 623 -15.78 -17.32 13.15
C ASN A 623 -16.39 -17.47 11.74
N SER A 624 -15.67 -17.91 10.70
CA SER A 624 -16.19 -18.07 9.31
C SER A 624 -17.42 -19.00 9.15
N SER A 625 -17.91 -19.60 10.23
CA SER A 625 -19.16 -20.39 10.25
C SER A 625 -20.37 -19.66 10.89
N GLN A 626 -20.17 -18.49 11.48
CA GLN A 626 -21.23 -17.64 12.09
C GLN A 626 -21.02 -16.12 11.91
N LEU A 627 -19.84 -15.70 11.46
CA LEU A 627 -19.54 -14.40 10.89
C LEU A 627 -18.88 -14.66 9.53
N ASP A 628 -19.72 -14.83 8.51
CA ASP A 628 -19.44 -14.18 7.23
C ASP A 628 -19.05 -12.70 7.50
N PHE A 629 -18.48 -11.99 6.52
CA PHE A 629 -18.78 -10.55 6.48
C PHE A 629 -20.30 -10.43 6.65
N THR A 630 -20.79 -9.56 7.53
CA THR A 630 -22.20 -9.21 7.41
C THR A 630 -22.37 -8.74 5.97
N GLN A 631 -23.41 -9.22 5.28
CA GLN A 631 -23.57 -8.84 3.87
C GLN A 631 -23.65 -7.30 3.74
N VAL A 632 -23.98 -6.59 4.82
CA VAL A 632 -23.80 -5.14 5.02
C VAL A 632 -22.33 -4.70 4.88
N GLU A 633 -21.40 -5.20 5.70
CA GLU A 633 -19.97 -4.84 5.61
C GLU A 633 -19.37 -5.13 4.22
N PHE A 634 -19.78 -6.23 3.57
CA PHE A 634 -19.36 -6.49 2.19
C PHE A 634 -19.96 -5.46 1.21
N LEU A 635 -21.25 -5.14 1.33
CA LEU A 635 -21.87 -4.07 0.54
C LEU A 635 -21.23 -2.69 0.81
N GLU A 636 -20.79 -2.42 2.04
CA GLU A 636 -20.05 -1.20 2.41
C GLU A 636 -18.67 -1.10 1.75
N THR A 637 -18.03 -2.24 1.44
CA THR A 637 -16.78 -2.27 0.65
C THR A 637 -16.99 -2.15 -0.86
N MET A 638 -18.24 -2.23 -1.35
CA MET A 638 -18.54 -2.12 -2.78
C MET A 638 -18.84 -0.68 -3.21
N TYR A 639 -18.08 -0.18 -4.20
CA TYR A 639 -18.22 1.15 -4.79
C TYR A 639 -19.67 1.57 -5.13
N PHE A 640 -20.49 0.63 -5.61
CA PHE A 640 -21.89 0.89 -5.99
C PHE A 640 -22.79 1.37 -4.83
N PHE A 641 -22.39 1.13 -3.59
CA PHE A 641 -23.13 1.52 -2.40
C PHE A 641 -22.41 2.60 -1.57
N GLU A 642 -21.34 3.20 -2.11
CA GLU A 642 -20.62 4.28 -1.43
C GLU A 642 -21.57 5.46 -1.13
N GLY A 643 -21.73 5.78 0.15
CA GLY A 643 -22.66 6.82 0.62
C GLY A 643 -24.11 6.35 0.86
N TRP A 644 -24.44 5.07 0.66
CA TRP A 644 -25.71 4.52 1.17
C TRP A 644 -25.67 4.49 2.70
N PRO A 645 -26.74 4.91 3.41
CA PRO A 645 -26.80 4.76 4.85
C PRO A 645 -26.72 3.29 5.27
N HIS A 646 -25.99 2.98 6.35
CA HIS A 646 -25.88 1.64 6.93
C HIS A 646 -27.24 0.93 7.10
N GLY A 647 -28.29 1.68 7.44
CA GLY A 647 -29.66 1.17 7.56
C GLY A 647 -30.32 0.76 6.22
N GLU A 648 -29.91 1.32 5.09
CA GLU A 648 -30.37 0.89 3.75
C GLU A 648 -29.59 -0.32 3.26
N LEU A 649 -28.27 -0.36 3.51
CA LEU A 649 -27.45 -1.55 3.26
C LEU A 649 -27.90 -2.73 4.11
N THR A 650 -28.31 -2.49 5.35
CA THR A 650 -28.97 -3.48 6.22
C THR A 650 -30.32 -3.97 5.66
N ARG A 651 -31.02 -3.19 4.85
CA ARG A 651 -32.26 -3.63 4.19
C ARG A 651 -31.99 -4.41 2.89
N LEU A 652 -30.90 -4.12 2.20
CA LEU A 652 -30.45 -4.86 1.02
C LEU A 652 -29.85 -6.21 1.41
N SER A 653 -28.97 -6.24 2.43
CA SER A 653 -28.38 -7.47 2.98
C SER A 653 -29.45 -8.50 3.35
N ASN A 654 -30.49 -8.10 4.10
CA ASN A 654 -31.61 -8.97 4.46
C ASN A 654 -32.41 -9.55 3.27
N ARG A 655 -32.09 -9.21 2.01
CA ARG A 655 -32.63 -9.83 0.80
C ARG A 655 -31.58 -10.49 -0.11
N LEU A 656 -30.29 -10.43 0.24
CA LEU A 656 -29.23 -11.17 -0.44
C LEU A 656 -29.25 -12.65 -0.03
N ARG A 657 -28.98 -13.52 -0.99
CA ARG A 657 -28.77 -14.96 -0.77
C ARG A 657 -27.35 -15.31 -1.17
N GLN A 658 -26.61 -15.94 -0.26
CA GLN A 658 -25.30 -16.51 -0.55
C GLN A 658 -25.47 -17.76 -1.42
N VAL A 659 -24.67 -17.86 -2.49
CA VAL A 659 -24.70 -18.97 -3.44
C VAL A 659 -23.26 -19.34 -3.80
N HIS A 660 -22.95 -20.63 -3.78
CA HIS A 660 -21.64 -21.16 -4.12
C HIS A 660 -21.71 -21.92 -5.45
N TYR A 661 -20.76 -21.64 -6.35
CA TYR A 661 -20.67 -22.27 -7.66
C TYR A 661 -19.33 -22.99 -7.81
N PRO A 662 -19.32 -24.31 -8.10
CA PRO A 662 -18.08 -25.02 -8.40
C PRO A 662 -17.48 -24.54 -9.72
N ALA A 663 -16.18 -24.80 -9.90
CA ALA A 663 -15.48 -24.58 -11.17
C ALA A 663 -16.24 -25.17 -12.38
N ASP A 664 -16.13 -24.48 -13.51
CA ASP A 664 -16.73 -24.81 -14.82
C ASP A 664 -18.27 -24.92 -14.82
N SER A 665 -18.96 -24.40 -13.79
CA SER A 665 -20.43 -24.34 -13.72
C SER A 665 -20.99 -23.00 -14.19
N TYR A 666 -22.21 -23.00 -14.72
CA TYR A 666 -22.82 -21.79 -15.28
C TYR A 666 -23.75 -21.13 -14.26
N LEU A 667 -23.55 -19.84 -14.02
CA LEU A 667 -24.42 -18.99 -13.19
C LEU A 667 -25.73 -18.72 -13.93
N THR A 668 -25.60 -18.24 -15.17
CA THR A 668 -26.68 -18.05 -16.14
C THR A 668 -26.24 -18.53 -17.51
N ARG A 669 -27.21 -18.79 -18.38
CA ARG A 669 -26.96 -19.09 -19.79
C ARG A 669 -27.78 -18.22 -20.72
N ILE A 670 -27.32 -18.08 -21.96
CA ILE A 670 -28.04 -17.35 -23.01
C ILE A 670 -29.45 -17.92 -23.20
N GLY A 671 -30.43 -17.03 -23.12
CA GLY A 671 -31.85 -17.39 -23.21
C GLY A 671 -32.48 -17.89 -21.91
N ALA A 672 -31.74 -17.97 -20.79
CA ALA A 672 -32.34 -18.12 -19.46
C ALA A 672 -33.07 -16.83 -19.04
N ASP A 673 -34.07 -16.95 -18.17
CA ASP A 673 -34.81 -15.80 -17.64
C ASP A 673 -33.89 -14.90 -16.81
N ALA A 674 -33.94 -13.58 -17.08
CA ALA A 674 -33.04 -12.63 -16.45
C ALA A 674 -33.68 -11.97 -15.22
N ASN A 675 -33.56 -12.63 -14.06
CA ASN A 675 -34.24 -12.24 -12.82
C ASN A 675 -33.32 -12.20 -11.57
N VAL A 676 -32.01 -12.38 -11.74
CA VAL A 676 -31.01 -12.37 -10.66
C VAL A 676 -29.84 -11.45 -11.01
N VAL A 677 -29.39 -10.65 -10.03
CA VAL A 677 -28.09 -9.96 -10.04
C VAL A 677 -27.15 -10.66 -9.07
N PHE A 678 -25.88 -10.82 -9.46
CA PHE A 678 -24.82 -11.41 -8.63
C PHE A 678 -23.83 -10.35 -8.18
N PHE A 679 -23.39 -10.45 -6.93
CA PHE A 679 -22.32 -9.67 -6.31
C PHE A 679 -21.22 -10.67 -5.92
N ILE A 680 -20.03 -10.50 -6.49
CA ILE A 680 -18.96 -11.50 -6.34
C ILE A 680 -18.25 -11.25 -5.01
N TYR A 681 -18.36 -12.21 -4.10
CA TYR A 681 -17.77 -12.11 -2.77
C TYR A 681 -16.33 -12.66 -2.76
N ALA A 682 -16.10 -13.78 -3.44
CA ALA A 682 -14.76 -14.30 -3.73
C ALA A 682 -14.80 -15.25 -4.95
N GLY A 683 -13.90 -15.04 -5.92
CA GLY A 683 -13.73 -15.90 -7.09
C GLY A 683 -13.83 -15.17 -8.43
N LEU A 684 -13.73 -15.93 -9.52
CA LEU A 684 -13.74 -15.40 -10.89
C LEU A 684 -14.97 -15.86 -11.67
N VAL A 685 -15.70 -14.92 -12.29
CA VAL A 685 -16.79 -15.20 -13.25
C VAL A 685 -16.37 -14.70 -14.64
N GLN A 686 -16.35 -15.59 -15.62
CA GLN A 686 -16.07 -15.26 -17.01
C GLN A 686 -17.39 -15.07 -17.78
N GLU A 687 -17.54 -13.94 -18.45
CA GLU A 687 -18.68 -13.67 -19.34
C GLU A 687 -18.31 -13.98 -20.78
N THR A 688 -19.11 -14.82 -21.44
CA THR A 688 -18.85 -15.25 -22.81
C THR A 688 -20.07 -15.18 -23.72
N VAL A 689 -19.82 -15.10 -25.02
CA VAL A 689 -20.82 -15.25 -26.08
C VAL A 689 -20.36 -16.34 -27.07
N PRO A 690 -21.23 -17.31 -27.42
CA PRO A 690 -20.91 -18.34 -28.40
C PRO A 690 -20.93 -17.74 -29.81
N MET A 691 -19.79 -17.87 -30.48
CA MET A 691 -19.55 -17.40 -31.85
C MET A 691 -19.37 -18.58 -32.81
N ILE A 692 -19.65 -18.32 -34.09
CA ILE A 692 -19.26 -19.19 -35.20
C ILE A 692 -18.12 -18.52 -35.97
N GLN A 693 -17.01 -19.24 -36.08
CA GLN A 693 -15.97 -18.98 -37.07
C GLN A 693 -16.34 -19.71 -38.38
N LEU A 694 -16.47 -18.94 -39.45
CA LEU A 694 -16.56 -19.44 -40.82
C LEU A 694 -15.14 -19.62 -41.36
N LEU A 695 -14.80 -20.85 -41.74
CA LEU A 695 -13.49 -21.22 -42.26
C LEU A 695 -13.50 -21.27 -43.79
N ASN A 696 -12.41 -20.82 -44.41
CA ASN A 696 -12.13 -21.06 -45.83
C ASN A 696 -11.72 -22.53 -46.07
N GLU A 697 -11.67 -22.94 -47.35
CA GLU A 697 -11.24 -24.29 -47.77
C GLU A 697 -9.84 -24.68 -47.27
N ASN A 698 -8.99 -23.69 -46.96
CA ASN A 698 -7.64 -23.87 -46.41
C ASN A 698 -7.60 -23.94 -44.87
N GLY A 699 -8.75 -23.95 -44.19
CA GLY A 699 -8.83 -24.00 -42.71
C GLY A 699 -8.59 -22.67 -41.98
N SER A 700 -8.31 -21.57 -42.70
CA SER A 700 -8.16 -20.23 -42.12
C SER A 700 -9.51 -19.58 -41.79
N VAL A 701 -9.58 -18.82 -40.68
CA VAL A 701 -10.78 -18.08 -40.28
C VAL A 701 -11.03 -16.92 -41.26
N GLN A 702 -12.17 -16.95 -41.95
CA GLN A 702 -12.60 -15.89 -42.86
C GLN A 702 -13.45 -14.82 -42.15
N ARG A 703 -14.30 -15.24 -41.22
CA ARG A 703 -15.24 -14.36 -40.51
C ARG A 703 -15.69 -14.98 -39.19
N CYS A 704 -15.75 -14.18 -38.13
CA CYS A 704 -16.48 -14.48 -36.90
C CYS A 704 -17.87 -13.86 -36.97
N ALA A 705 -18.90 -14.59 -36.54
CA ALA A 705 -20.27 -14.10 -36.44
C ALA A 705 -20.97 -14.70 -35.22
N GLU A 706 -21.91 -13.96 -34.65
CA GLU A 706 -22.69 -14.38 -33.47
C GLU A 706 -23.55 -15.62 -33.79
N LEU A 707 -23.71 -16.52 -32.81
CA LEU A 707 -24.56 -17.70 -32.96
C LEU A 707 -26.05 -17.30 -32.91
N GLU A 708 -26.63 -16.95 -34.06
CA GLU A 708 -28.06 -16.61 -34.18
C GLU A 708 -28.95 -17.61 -33.41
N SER A 709 -29.61 -17.10 -32.37
CA SER A 709 -30.53 -17.89 -31.54
C SER A 709 -31.67 -18.46 -32.41
N ASN A 710 -32.16 -19.64 -32.04
CA ASN A 710 -33.15 -20.34 -32.86
C ASN A 710 -34.51 -19.61 -32.95
N LEU A 711 -34.71 -18.53 -32.19
CA LEU A 711 -35.85 -17.62 -32.29
C LEU A 711 -35.83 -16.81 -33.59
N ALA A 712 -34.66 -16.35 -34.05
CA ALA A 712 -34.52 -15.57 -35.29
C ALA A 712 -34.84 -16.41 -36.54
N LYS A 713 -34.47 -17.69 -36.53
CA LYS A 713 -34.65 -18.61 -37.66
C LYS A 713 -36.11 -18.86 -38.06
N ARG A 714 -37.08 -18.58 -37.17
CA ARG A 714 -38.52 -18.67 -37.51
C ARG A 714 -39.03 -17.54 -38.40
N ARG A 715 -38.27 -16.44 -38.57
CA ARG A 715 -38.65 -15.30 -39.44
C ARG A 715 -38.10 -15.36 -40.86
N MET A 716 -37.16 -16.26 -41.15
CA MET A 716 -36.43 -16.34 -42.44
C MET A 716 -36.66 -17.68 -43.18
N GLN A 717 -37.86 -18.27 -43.07
CA GLN A 717 -38.30 -19.29 -44.02
C GLN A 717 -38.89 -18.62 -45.28
N GLY A 718 -38.00 -18.10 -46.12
CA GLY A 718 -38.34 -17.50 -47.40
C GLY A 718 -37.07 -17.13 -48.17
N VAL A 719 -37.01 -17.53 -49.45
CA VAL A 719 -35.87 -17.42 -50.39
C VAL A 719 -34.84 -18.55 -50.28
N GLY A 720 -34.85 -19.42 -51.30
CA GLY A 720 -33.86 -20.48 -51.48
C GLY A 720 -32.57 -19.94 -52.10
N GLY A 721 -31.44 -20.32 -51.53
CA GLY A 721 -30.09 -20.08 -52.06
C GLY A 721 -29.23 -21.34 -51.94
N LYS A 722 -28.31 -21.56 -52.90
CA LYS A 722 -27.46 -22.76 -52.95
C LYS A 722 -26.65 -22.90 -51.65
N ARG A 723 -26.67 -24.09 -51.04
CA ARG A 723 -25.81 -24.44 -49.89
C ARG A 723 -24.35 -24.50 -50.33
N ILE A 724 -23.58 -23.45 -50.02
CA ILE A 724 -22.12 -23.53 -49.98
C ILE A 724 -21.73 -24.16 -48.65
N THR A 725 -20.96 -25.23 -48.68
CA THR A 725 -20.58 -26.03 -47.50
C THR A 725 -19.40 -25.39 -46.75
N GLN A 726 -19.54 -24.13 -46.33
CA GLN A 726 -18.53 -23.47 -45.48
C GLN A 726 -18.38 -24.24 -44.15
N GLN A 727 -17.14 -24.60 -43.83
CA GLN A 727 -16.82 -25.31 -42.60
C GLN A 727 -16.95 -24.36 -41.41
N ARG A 728 -17.65 -24.80 -40.36
CA ARG A 728 -18.01 -23.97 -39.21
C ARG A 728 -17.34 -24.48 -37.95
N ARG A 729 -16.57 -23.65 -37.26
CA ARG A 729 -16.03 -23.92 -35.93
C ARG A 729 -16.81 -23.09 -34.91
N ARG A 730 -17.30 -23.72 -33.85
CA ARG A 730 -17.80 -22.99 -32.67
C ARG A 730 -16.61 -22.55 -31.83
N THR A 731 -16.71 -21.34 -31.29
CA THR A 731 -15.79 -20.79 -30.30
C THR A 731 -16.60 -19.97 -29.32
N GLU A 732 -16.12 -19.78 -28.11
CA GLU A 732 -16.64 -18.76 -27.21
C GLU A 732 -15.77 -17.51 -27.36
N LEU A 733 -16.40 -16.34 -27.26
CA LEU A 733 -15.75 -15.04 -27.18
C LEU A 733 -15.92 -14.55 -25.74
N GLU A 734 -14.81 -14.42 -25.03
CA GLU A 734 -14.77 -13.73 -23.74
C GLU A 734 -15.08 -12.24 -23.94
N LEU A 735 -15.97 -11.71 -23.11
CA LEU A 735 -16.32 -10.29 -23.08
C LEU A 735 -15.69 -9.60 -21.86
N THR A 736 -15.87 -10.22 -20.69
CA THR A 736 -15.53 -9.64 -19.39
C THR A 736 -15.08 -10.75 -18.44
N LEU A 737 -14.10 -10.46 -17.57
CA LEU A 737 -13.75 -11.31 -16.45
C LEU A 737 -14.01 -10.53 -15.15
N TYR A 738 -15.05 -10.93 -14.42
CA TYR A 738 -15.44 -10.33 -13.16
C TYR A 738 -14.73 -11.02 -11.99
N GLN A 739 -14.34 -10.24 -10.98
CA GLN A 739 -13.56 -10.65 -9.81
C GLN A 739 -14.25 -10.26 -8.49
N ASP A 740 -13.59 -10.52 -7.36
CA ASP A 740 -14.02 -10.07 -6.02
C ASP A 740 -14.43 -8.58 -6.02
N HIS A 741 -15.65 -8.29 -5.52
CA HIS A 741 -16.31 -6.98 -5.48
C HIS A 741 -16.88 -6.45 -6.82
N ASP A 742 -16.86 -7.24 -7.90
CA ASP A 742 -17.63 -6.91 -9.11
C ASP A 742 -19.11 -7.33 -9.02
N ILE A 743 -19.92 -6.77 -9.92
CA ILE A 743 -21.32 -7.12 -10.15
C ILE A 743 -21.45 -7.75 -11.55
N CYS A 744 -22.26 -8.79 -11.69
CA CYS A 744 -22.63 -9.34 -12.99
C CYS A 744 -24.10 -9.78 -13.07
N GLY A 745 -24.65 -9.82 -14.29
CA GLY A 745 -26.06 -10.16 -14.57
C GLY A 745 -27.05 -8.99 -14.40
N GLU A 746 -26.57 -7.79 -14.09
CA GLU A 746 -27.36 -6.57 -13.93
C GLU A 746 -27.84 -5.97 -15.26
N TYR A 747 -27.07 -6.07 -16.34
CA TYR A 747 -27.41 -5.48 -17.65
C TYR A 747 -28.81 -5.84 -18.16
N PRO A 748 -29.24 -7.12 -18.22
CA PRO A 748 -30.61 -7.46 -18.61
C PRO A 748 -31.68 -6.80 -17.73
N ILE A 749 -31.44 -6.67 -16.43
CA ILE A 749 -32.40 -6.14 -15.45
C ILE A 749 -32.48 -4.61 -15.57
N LEU A 750 -31.34 -3.91 -15.67
CA LEU A 750 -31.27 -2.47 -15.90
C LEU A 750 -31.97 -2.04 -17.20
N PHE A 751 -31.84 -2.86 -18.26
CA PHE A 751 -32.45 -2.59 -19.57
C PHE A 751 -33.77 -3.34 -19.81
N ASN A 752 -34.39 -3.89 -18.76
CA ASN A 752 -35.70 -4.56 -18.77
C ASN A 752 -35.86 -5.62 -19.90
N ARG A 753 -34.82 -6.45 -20.05
CA ARG A 753 -34.77 -7.61 -20.95
C ARG A 753 -35.27 -8.86 -20.22
N SER A 754 -36.10 -9.66 -20.87
CA SER A 754 -36.65 -10.88 -20.28
C SER A 754 -35.63 -12.02 -20.14
N THR A 755 -34.54 -12.01 -20.91
CA THR A 755 -33.59 -13.13 -21.00
C THR A 755 -32.14 -12.68 -21.08
N CYS A 756 -31.21 -13.47 -20.52
CA CYS A 756 -29.77 -13.24 -20.62
C CYS A 756 -29.27 -13.33 -22.07
N SER A 757 -28.40 -12.40 -22.46
CA SER A 757 -27.73 -12.37 -23.77
C SER A 757 -26.32 -12.96 -23.78
N THR A 758 -25.77 -13.24 -22.60
CA THR A 758 -24.42 -13.77 -22.36
C THR A 758 -24.48 -15.03 -21.49
N ASP A 759 -23.46 -15.87 -21.58
CA ASP A 759 -23.22 -16.99 -20.68
C ASP A 759 -22.27 -16.50 -19.55
N LEU A 760 -22.56 -16.87 -18.29
CA LEU A 760 -21.72 -16.55 -17.13
C LEU A 760 -21.15 -17.83 -16.53
N LEU A 761 -19.83 -18.02 -16.61
CA LEU A 761 -19.12 -19.24 -16.25
C LEU A 761 -18.27 -19.06 -14.98
N ALA A 762 -18.31 -20.04 -14.08
CA ALA A 762 -17.61 -20.05 -12.80
C ALA A 762 -16.18 -20.59 -12.90
N GLY A 763 -15.19 -19.85 -12.37
CA GLY A 763 -13.82 -20.35 -12.16
C GLY A 763 -13.67 -21.18 -10.88
N THR A 764 -14.09 -20.64 -9.73
CA THR A 764 -14.29 -21.28 -8.41
C THR A 764 -14.83 -20.17 -7.49
N LEU A 765 -16.02 -20.29 -6.89
CA LEU A 765 -16.78 -19.11 -6.45
C LEU A 765 -17.61 -19.23 -5.16
N TYR A 766 -17.55 -18.16 -4.36
CA TYR A 766 -18.50 -17.75 -3.35
C TYR A 766 -19.11 -16.40 -3.75
N MET A 767 -20.44 -16.30 -3.77
CA MET A 767 -21.13 -15.06 -4.19
C MET A 767 -22.37 -14.77 -3.35
N LEU A 768 -22.87 -13.55 -3.48
CA LEU A 768 -24.21 -13.14 -3.04
C LEU A 768 -25.09 -12.83 -4.25
N SER A 769 -26.40 -12.98 -4.12
CA SER A 769 -27.36 -12.78 -5.21
C SER A 769 -28.67 -12.16 -4.73
N VAL A 770 -29.28 -11.30 -5.56
CA VAL A 770 -30.63 -10.78 -5.34
C VAL A 770 -31.55 -11.30 -6.43
N GLY A 771 -32.67 -11.91 -6.04
CA GLY A 771 -33.72 -12.34 -6.97
C GLY A 771 -35.11 -12.18 -6.37
N THR A 772 -36.11 -12.02 -7.24
CA THR A 772 -37.52 -12.09 -6.82
C THR A 772 -37.86 -13.50 -6.35
N PRO A 773 -38.65 -13.69 -5.27
CA PRO A 773 -39.02 -15.02 -4.82
C PRO A 773 -39.90 -15.72 -5.86
N THR A 774 -39.34 -16.70 -6.56
CA THR A 774 -40.10 -17.69 -7.30
C THR A 774 -40.98 -18.46 -6.32
N GLN A 775 -42.30 -18.40 -6.50
CA GLN A 775 -43.20 -19.39 -5.90
C GLN A 775 -42.87 -20.77 -6.50
N ASN A 776 -43.01 -21.81 -5.68
CA ASN A 776 -42.66 -23.22 -5.96
C ASN A 776 -43.09 -23.72 -7.35
#